data_AF-A0A2R6RW68-F1
#
_entry.id   AF-A0A2R6RW68-F1
#
_cell.length_a   1.000
_cell.length_b   1.000
_cell.length_c   1.000
_cell.angle_alpha   90.00
_cell.angle_beta   90.00
_cell.angle_gamma   90.00
#
_symmetry.space_group_name_H-M   'P 1'
#
loop_
_entity.id
_entity.type
_entity.pdbx_description
1 polymer ?
#
loop_
_entity_poly.entity_id
_entity_poly.type
_entity_poly.pdbx_seq_one_letter_code
_entity_poly.pdbx_strand_id
1 'polypeptide(L)'
;MATTNPQPTFLVLFSLLLLSLTPTTLSSGGGISVYWGQNGNEGTLAETCATGKFSYVNIAFLNKFGSGQTPGLNLAGHCNPASGGCVSVSSGIRQCQKLGVKVMLSLGGGVGSYALASVADARNVSVYLWNNFLGGSSSSRPLGDAVLDGIDFDIELGSTKHWDDLATFLSAYGRKVYLTGAPQCPFPDRFLGSALNTGLFDYVWVQFYNNPPCQYSAGNINNLLNSWATWTTSVKAGKIFLGLPAAKQAAGSGFIPADVLTGQILPVIKQSTKYGGVMLWSKFWDDQSGYSSLIKSSIQVYGNIAYVSQSAWIQTGSIRENILFGSALDNDRYQETLEKCSLVKDLELLPYGDLTEIGERGVNLSGGQKQRIQLARALYQDADIYLLDDPFSAVDAHTATSLFNEYVMGALSTKTVLLVTHQVDFLPGFDSVLLMSDGEILHAASYHQLLASSLEFQDIVNAHKETAGSERPAEVSSSQKHATLAKEIRNTYNENNSKTSGGDQLIKQEEREVGDTGIRPYVQYLSQNKGYLFLSVATLCHLTFVIGQILQNTWMAANVDNPHVTTLQLITVYLVIGCMSTLFLLGRSLCTVALGLQSSKSLFSQLLNSLFRAPMSFYDSTPLGRILSRVSSDLSIVDLDVPFSFIFCVGATTNFYANLTVLAVVTWQVLFVSVPMVYFAIRLQRYYFASAKELMRINGTTKSLVANHLAETIAGSMTIRAFEEEDRFFVKNLDLIDINASPFFHSFAANEWLIQRLETFSAIVLSSSALCMVLLPPGTFSSGFIGMALSYGLSLNMSLVFSIQNQCTLANYIISVERLNQYMHIPSEAPEVIEENRPPVNWPTLGKVEIQDLQIRYRPDAPLVLRGISCTFEGGHKIGIVGRTGSGKTTLIGALFRLVEPVGGKILVDGIDISMLGLHDLRSRFGIIPQDPTLFNGTVRYNLDPLSQHTDQEIWEVLGKCQLREVVQEKEEGLDSLVVEDGSNWSMGQRQLFCLGRALLRRSKILVLDEATASIDNTTDLILQRTIRTEFADCTVITVAHRIPTVMDCTMVLAISDGKLVEYDEPMKLMNRDSSLFGKLVKEYWCCVQTSSHSESEPRSSETYRPSLAFQNRVQA
;
A
#
# COMPACT_ATOMS: atom_id res chain seq x y z
N MET A 1 -17.40 4.03 1.62
CA MET A 1 -17.25 5.25 2.43
C MET A 1 -16.04 5.97 1.87
N ALA A 2 -16.28 7.00 1.07
CA ALA A 2 -15.26 7.82 0.43
C ALA A 2 -15.42 9.22 1.03
N THR A 3 -14.47 9.62 1.86
CA THR A 3 -14.37 10.98 2.38
C THR A 3 -13.33 11.74 1.57
N THR A 4 -13.76 12.91 1.12
CA THR A 4 -13.03 13.95 0.41
C THR A 4 -11.85 14.46 1.23
N ASN A 5 -10.64 14.42 0.68
CA ASN A 5 -9.48 15.16 1.17
C ASN A 5 -8.71 15.72 -0.03
N PRO A 6 -8.18 16.96 0.04
CA PRO A 6 -7.40 17.56 -1.01
C PRO A 6 -5.93 17.09 -0.87
N GLN A 7 -5.51 16.16 -1.73
CA GLN A 7 -4.09 15.96 -2.02
C GLN A 7 -3.66 16.92 -3.14
N PRO A 8 -2.39 17.35 -3.18
CA PRO A 8 -1.97 18.42 -4.07
C PRO A 8 -2.19 18.03 -5.54
N THR A 9 -2.96 18.87 -6.22
CA THR A 9 -2.95 19.33 -7.63
C THR A 9 -2.22 18.50 -8.71
N PHE A 10 -1.09 17.85 -8.44
CA PHE A 10 -0.38 16.94 -9.35
C PHE A 10 -1.18 15.66 -9.65
N LEU A 11 -1.89 15.13 -8.65
CA LEU A 11 -2.66 13.90 -8.84
C LEU A 11 -3.77 14.10 -9.87
N VAL A 12 -4.27 15.31 -10.13
CA VAL A 12 -5.36 15.54 -11.10
C VAL A 12 -4.87 15.41 -12.54
N LEU A 13 -3.78 16.09 -12.92
CA LEU A 13 -3.23 16.00 -14.28
C LEU A 13 -2.62 14.61 -14.57
N PHE A 14 -1.94 14.04 -13.56
CA PHE A 14 -1.29 12.75 -13.64
C PHE A 14 -2.29 11.59 -13.54
N SER A 15 -3.32 11.68 -12.69
CA SER A 15 -4.43 10.72 -12.72
C SER A 15 -5.25 10.87 -13.98
N LEU A 16 -5.40 12.04 -14.59
CA LEU A 16 -6.04 12.17 -15.91
C LEU A 16 -5.24 11.46 -17.03
N LEU A 17 -3.91 11.45 -16.93
CA LEU A 17 -2.98 10.76 -17.85
C LEU A 17 -2.79 9.26 -17.55
N LEU A 18 -3.04 8.79 -16.33
CA LEU A 18 -3.00 7.37 -15.93
C LEU A 18 -4.39 6.70 -15.86
N LEU A 19 -5.46 7.48 -15.64
CA LEU A 19 -6.85 7.03 -15.80
C LEU A 19 -7.20 6.85 -17.28
N SER A 20 -6.42 7.39 -18.22
CA SER A 20 -6.54 7.01 -19.64
C SER A 20 -5.94 5.63 -19.93
N LEU A 21 -5.03 5.13 -19.08
CA LEU A 21 -4.43 3.79 -19.15
C LEU A 21 -5.21 2.72 -18.37
N THR A 22 -6.30 3.10 -17.66
CA THR A 22 -7.20 2.15 -17.00
C THR A 22 -8.64 2.35 -17.50
N PRO A 23 -9.40 1.30 -17.88
CA PRO A 23 -10.78 1.44 -18.33
C PRO A 23 -11.76 1.69 -17.15
N THR A 24 -11.36 2.48 -16.14
CA THR A 24 -12.17 2.75 -14.95
C THR A 24 -12.31 4.24 -14.72
N THR A 25 -13.49 4.73 -15.08
CA THR A 25 -13.97 6.11 -14.96
C THR A 25 -14.11 6.56 -13.50
N LEU A 26 -13.26 7.47 -13.04
CA LEU A 26 -13.59 8.38 -11.94
C LEU A 26 -13.23 9.81 -12.36
N SER A 27 -14.18 10.52 -12.98
CA SER A 27 -14.04 11.95 -13.24
C SER A 27 -14.61 12.74 -12.05
N SER A 28 -13.75 13.52 -11.40
CA SER A 28 -14.15 14.64 -10.55
C SER A 28 -14.70 15.77 -11.42
N GLY A 29 -15.93 15.57 -11.90
CA GLY A 29 -16.68 16.49 -12.74
C GLY A 29 -17.84 15.70 -13.37
N GLY A 30 -19.08 16.07 -13.01
CA GLY A 30 -20.34 15.34 -13.25
C GLY A 30 -20.43 14.40 -14.46
N GLY A 31 -21.07 13.25 -14.28
CA GLY A 31 -21.23 12.22 -15.32
C GLY A 31 -22.19 12.62 -16.44
N ILE A 32 -22.15 11.91 -17.56
CA ILE A 32 -23.14 12.08 -18.64
C ILE A 32 -24.18 10.96 -18.55
N SER A 33 -25.45 11.33 -18.46
CA SER A 33 -26.59 10.41 -18.60
C SER A 33 -27.16 10.51 -20.01
N VAL A 34 -27.62 9.41 -20.60
CA VAL A 34 -28.26 9.43 -21.92
C VAL A 34 -29.45 8.47 -21.98
N TYR A 35 -30.49 8.84 -22.71
CA TYR A 35 -31.56 7.90 -23.05
C TYR A 35 -31.23 7.12 -24.33
N TRP A 36 -31.39 5.81 -24.25
CA TRP A 36 -31.12 4.86 -25.32
C TRP A 36 -32.39 4.05 -25.66
N GLY A 37 -32.63 3.83 -26.95
CA GLY A 37 -33.77 3.05 -27.44
C GLY A 37 -35.04 3.85 -27.66
N GLN A 38 -34.92 5.15 -27.97
CA GLN A 38 -36.04 6.01 -28.39
C GLN A 38 -36.25 6.00 -29.91
N ASN A 39 -35.23 5.59 -30.66
CA ASN A 39 -35.16 5.50 -32.11
C ASN A 39 -34.55 4.12 -32.49
N GLY A 40 -34.94 3.55 -33.63
CA GLY A 40 -34.44 2.26 -34.08
C GLY A 40 -33.03 2.29 -34.67
N ASN A 41 -32.49 3.48 -34.98
CA ASN A 41 -31.24 3.66 -35.72
C ASN A 41 -30.08 4.21 -34.85
N GLU A 42 -29.96 3.76 -33.61
CA GLU A 42 -28.97 4.27 -32.63
C GLU A 42 -28.02 3.17 -32.09
N GLY A 43 -27.67 2.20 -32.94
CA GLY A 43 -26.70 1.13 -32.64
C GLY A 43 -27.10 0.22 -31.48
N THR A 44 -26.19 -0.65 -31.05
CA THR A 44 -26.44 -1.54 -29.90
C THR A 44 -26.13 -0.85 -28.57
N LEU A 45 -26.76 -1.34 -27.49
CA LEU A 45 -26.49 -0.86 -26.13
C LEU A 45 -25.02 -1.11 -25.72
N ALA A 46 -24.46 -2.25 -26.13
CA ALA A 46 -23.06 -2.60 -25.87
C ALA A 46 -22.09 -1.59 -26.49
N GLU A 47 -22.28 -1.24 -27.77
CA GLU A 47 -21.47 -0.21 -28.45
C GLU A 47 -21.59 1.15 -27.77
N THR A 48 -22.81 1.51 -27.35
CA THR A 48 -23.07 2.78 -26.67
C THR A 48 -22.24 2.92 -25.39
N CYS A 49 -22.20 1.87 -24.56
CA CYS A 49 -21.39 1.87 -23.33
C CYS A 49 -19.89 1.74 -23.60
N ALA A 50 -19.49 1.02 -24.66
CA ALA A 50 -18.09 0.86 -25.06
C ALA A 50 -17.43 2.18 -25.49
N THR A 51 -18.21 3.20 -25.87
CA THR A 51 -17.68 4.55 -26.15
C THR A 51 -17.01 5.20 -24.92
N GLY A 52 -17.32 4.71 -23.71
CA GLY A 52 -16.82 5.29 -22.46
C GLY A 52 -17.36 6.69 -22.17
N LYS A 53 -18.33 7.22 -22.95
CA LYS A 53 -18.84 8.59 -22.80
C LYS A 53 -19.84 8.75 -21.66
N PHE A 54 -20.65 7.73 -21.40
CA PHE A 54 -21.81 7.79 -20.51
C PHE A 54 -21.57 7.06 -19.19
N SER A 55 -22.03 7.67 -18.09
CA SER A 55 -22.01 7.08 -16.75
C SER A 55 -23.34 6.41 -16.40
N TYR A 56 -24.42 6.89 -16.99
CA TYR A 56 -25.79 6.39 -16.79
C TYR A 56 -26.47 6.23 -18.15
N VAL A 57 -27.18 5.13 -18.32
CA VAL A 57 -28.00 4.88 -19.51
C VAL A 57 -29.42 4.54 -19.09
N ASN A 58 -30.36 5.39 -19.49
CA ASN A 58 -31.79 5.17 -19.32
C ASN A 58 -32.30 4.43 -20.56
N ILE A 59 -32.58 3.14 -20.42
CA ILE A 59 -33.08 2.30 -21.50
C ILE A 59 -34.60 2.26 -21.48
N ALA A 60 -35.19 2.32 -22.68
CA ALA A 60 -36.60 2.00 -22.96
C ALA A 60 -37.66 2.80 -22.18
N PHE A 61 -38.83 2.97 -22.79
CA PHE A 61 -40.01 3.42 -22.05
C PHE A 61 -40.95 2.24 -21.80
N LEU A 62 -41.20 1.93 -20.53
CA LEU A 62 -42.40 1.21 -20.15
C LEU A 62 -43.57 2.20 -20.28
N ASN A 63 -44.14 2.28 -21.48
CA ASN A 63 -45.11 3.33 -21.83
C ASN A 63 -46.58 2.90 -21.68
N LYS A 64 -46.81 1.67 -21.23
CA LYS A 64 -48.15 1.16 -20.88
C LYS A 64 -48.07 0.40 -19.57
N PHE A 65 -48.74 0.82 -18.50
CA PHE A 65 -48.80 0.11 -17.21
C PHE A 65 -49.78 0.78 -16.22
N GLY A 66 -50.16 0.05 -15.16
CA GLY A 66 -51.07 0.57 -14.13
C GLY A 66 -52.55 0.57 -14.56
N SER A 67 -53.46 0.85 -13.62
CA SER A 67 -54.91 0.83 -13.82
C SER A 67 -55.43 -0.50 -14.39
N GLY A 68 -54.81 -1.62 -14.00
CA GLY A 68 -55.16 -2.97 -14.48
C GLY A 68 -54.67 -3.32 -15.88
N GLN A 69 -53.83 -2.48 -16.51
CA GLN A 69 -53.27 -2.75 -17.83
C GLN A 69 -52.06 -3.70 -17.77
N THR A 70 -51.91 -4.54 -18.79
CA THR A 70 -50.69 -5.34 -18.98
C THR A 70 -49.51 -4.42 -19.33
N PRO A 71 -48.39 -4.48 -18.60
CA PRO A 71 -47.25 -3.63 -18.87
C PRO A 71 -46.63 -3.87 -20.25
N GLY A 72 -46.36 -2.80 -21.01
CA GLY A 72 -45.80 -2.83 -22.35
C GLY A 72 -44.46 -2.11 -22.42
N LEU A 73 -43.43 -2.80 -22.91
CA LEU A 73 -42.08 -2.27 -23.11
C LEU A 73 -41.91 -1.84 -24.58
N ASN A 74 -41.50 -0.59 -24.79
CA ASN A 74 -41.15 -0.08 -26.12
C ASN A 74 -39.66 0.27 -26.20
N LEU A 75 -38.97 -0.35 -27.14
CA LEU A 75 -37.55 -0.18 -27.45
C LEU A 75 -37.34 0.29 -28.90
N ALA A 76 -38.32 1.02 -29.46
CA ALA A 76 -38.24 1.63 -30.80
C ALA A 76 -37.80 0.68 -31.93
N GLY A 77 -38.13 -0.62 -31.83
CA GLY A 77 -37.80 -1.65 -32.82
C GLY A 77 -36.48 -2.39 -32.58
N HIS A 78 -35.69 -2.06 -31.56
CA HIS A 78 -34.44 -2.78 -31.21
C HIS A 78 -34.67 -4.24 -30.78
N CYS A 79 -35.84 -4.54 -30.23
CA CYS A 79 -36.29 -5.91 -30.01
C CYS A 79 -37.82 -5.98 -29.88
N ASN A 80 -38.38 -7.18 -30.02
CA ASN A 80 -39.79 -7.45 -29.80
C ASN A 80 -40.01 -8.28 -28.53
N PRO A 81 -40.45 -7.66 -27.41
CA PRO A 81 -40.62 -8.34 -26.13
C PRO A 81 -41.72 -9.43 -26.16
N ALA A 82 -42.69 -9.35 -27.09
CA ALA A 82 -43.73 -10.37 -27.23
C ALA A 82 -43.23 -11.69 -27.84
N SER A 83 -42.06 -11.68 -28.51
CA SER A 83 -41.46 -12.84 -29.17
C SER A 83 -40.33 -13.51 -28.36
N GLY A 84 -40.05 -13.02 -27.14
CA GLY A 84 -38.90 -13.48 -26.34
C GLY A 84 -37.53 -13.04 -26.90
N GLY A 85 -37.51 -12.13 -27.88
CA GLY A 85 -36.34 -11.80 -28.70
C GLY A 85 -35.38 -10.73 -28.16
N CYS A 86 -35.56 -10.22 -26.93
CA CYS A 86 -34.69 -9.16 -26.38
C CYS A 86 -33.44 -9.68 -25.65
N VAL A 87 -33.03 -10.93 -25.90
CA VAL A 87 -31.86 -11.57 -25.27
C VAL A 87 -30.55 -10.83 -25.60
N SER A 88 -30.44 -10.25 -26.79
CA SER A 88 -29.28 -9.41 -27.18
C SER A 88 -29.14 -8.14 -26.34
N VAL A 89 -30.24 -7.63 -25.79
CA VAL A 89 -30.22 -6.48 -24.87
C VAL A 89 -29.72 -6.92 -23.49
N SER A 90 -30.01 -8.17 -23.07
CA SER A 90 -29.48 -8.75 -21.81
C SER A 90 -27.95 -8.74 -21.77
N SER A 91 -27.29 -9.18 -22.85
CA SER A 91 -25.83 -9.18 -22.93
C SER A 91 -25.27 -7.76 -22.92
N GLY A 92 -25.91 -6.83 -23.64
CA GLY A 92 -25.53 -5.41 -23.63
C GLY A 92 -25.60 -4.77 -22.24
N ILE A 93 -26.67 -5.02 -21.48
CA ILE A 93 -26.81 -4.52 -20.10
C ILE A 93 -25.65 -5.02 -19.23
N ARG A 94 -25.34 -6.32 -19.27
CA ARG A 94 -24.24 -6.89 -18.48
C ARG A 94 -22.88 -6.32 -18.88
N GLN A 95 -22.67 -6.05 -20.16
CA GLN A 95 -21.44 -5.43 -20.65
C GLN A 95 -21.31 -3.99 -20.16
N CYS A 96 -22.38 -3.19 -20.23
CA CYS A 96 -22.40 -1.84 -19.67
C CYS A 96 -22.08 -1.84 -18.16
N GLN A 97 -22.70 -2.74 -17.40
CA GLN A 97 -22.47 -2.86 -15.96
C GLN A 97 -21.05 -3.29 -15.63
N LYS A 98 -20.42 -4.16 -16.44
CA LYS A 98 -18.99 -4.51 -16.31
C LYS A 98 -18.06 -3.31 -16.54
N LEU A 99 -18.45 -2.38 -17.42
CA LEU A 99 -17.75 -1.12 -17.66
C LEU A 99 -18.07 -0.04 -16.62
N GLY A 100 -18.82 -0.37 -15.56
CA GLY A 100 -19.20 0.57 -14.51
C GLY A 100 -20.37 1.50 -14.86
N VAL A 101 -20.97 1.37 -16.04
CA VAL A 101 -22.12 2.16 -16.47
C VAL A 101 -23.39 1.63 -15.81
N LYS A 102 -24.15 2.51 -15.15
CA LYS A 102 -25.44 2.14 -14.57
C LYS A 102 -26.50 2.09 -15.65
N VAL A 103 -27.35 1.06 -15.63
CA VAL A 103 -28.45 0.90 -16.59
C VAL A 103 -29.79 0.89 -15.86
N MET A 104 -30.68 1.83 -16.22
CA MET A 104 -32.00 2.02 -15.60
C MET A 104 -33.12 1.87 -16.63
N LEU A 105 -34.28 1.36 -16.20
CA LEU A 105 -35.48 1.33 -17.04
C LEU A 105 -36.28 2.62 -16.86
N SER A 106 -36.62 3.31 -17.94
CA SER A 106 -37.50 4.49 -17.85
C SER A 106 -38.98 4.11 -17.89
N LEU A 107 -39.77 4.71 -17.00
CA LEU A 107 -41.21 4.58 -16.92
C LEU A 107 -41.87 5.83 -17.49
N GLY A 108 -42.82 5.64 -18.41
CA GLY A 108 -43.63 6.72 -18.94
C GLY A 108 -43.18 7.24 -20.31
N GLY A 109 -42.86 8.53 -20.37
CA GLY A 109 -42.56 9.31 -21.57
C GLY A 109 -43.77 10.04 -22.17
N GLY A 110 -43.52 11.03 -23.04
CA GLY A 110 -44.56 11.87 -23.65
C GLY A 110 -45.61 11.17 -24.52
N VAL A 111 -45.48 9.87 -24.77
CA VAL A 111 -46.42 9.05 -25.55
C VAL A 111 -46.65 7.70 -24.86
N GLY A 112 -47.87 7.43 -24.41
CA GLY A 112 -48.21 6.19 -23.72
C GLY A 112 -49.59 6.19 -23.06
N SER A 113 -49.90 5.11 -22.35
CA SER A 113 -51.09 4.99 -21.50
C SER A 113 -50.70 4.39 -20.15
N TYR A 114 -50.45 5.26 -19.17
CA TYR A 114 -50.06 4.83 -17.83
C TYR A 114 -50.67 5.73 -16.76
N ALA A 115 -51.15 5.13 -15.68
CA ALA A 115 -51.73 5.82 -14.53
C ALA A 115 -51.81 4.88 -13.34
N LEU A 116 -51.65 5.42 -12.13
CA LEU A 116 -51.80 4.68 -10.88
C LEU A 116 -53.14 5.05 -10.25
N ALA A 117 -54.07 4.10 -10.24
CA ALA A 117 -55.44 4.35 -9.76
C ALA A 117 -55.57 4.34 -8.23
N SER A 118 -54.64 3.68 -7.53
CA SER A 118 -54.64 3.55 -6.07
C SER A 118 -53.27 3.12 -5.53
N VAL A 119 -53.09 3.17 -4.20
CA VAL A 119 -51.90 2.62 -3.52
C VAL A 119 -51.70 1.12 -3.82
N ALA A 120 -52.78 0.36 -3.92
CA ALA A 120 -52.72 -1.07 -4.26
C ALA A 120 -52.22 -1.30 -5.70
N ASP A 121 -52.62 -0.42 -6.61
CA ASP A 121 -52.15 -0.43 -8.00
C ASP A 121 -50.64 -0.09 -8.07
N ALA A 122 -50.19 0.92 -7.33
CA ALA A 122 -48.76 1.24 -7.18
C ALA A 122 -47.95 0.04 -6.62
N ARG A 123 -48.49 -0.68 -5.63
CA ARG A 123 -47.87 -1.90 -5.11
C ARG A 123 -47.80 -3.02 -6.14
N ASN A 124 -48.85 -3.22 -6.93
CA ASN A 124 -48.84 -4.25 -7.98
C ASN A 124 -47.81 -3.93 -9.07
N VAL A 125 -47.70 -2.66 -9.46
CA VAL A 125 -46.67 -2.20 -10.40
C VAL A 125 -45.28 -2.39 -9.81
N SER A 126 -45.05 -2.08 -8.54
CA SER A 126 -43.74 -2.27 -7.90
C SER A 126 -43.30 -3.74 -7.87
N VAL A 127 -44.23 -4.66 -7.57
CA VAL A 127 -43.99 -6.11 -7.59
C VAL A 127 -43.68 -6.59 -9.01
N TYR A 128 -44.40 -6.08 -10.01
CA TYR A 128 -44.14 -6.42 -11.41
C TYR A 128 -42.74 -5.99 -11.85
N LEU A 129 -42.33 -4.76 -11.54
CA LEU A 129 -40.99 -4.24 -11.85
C LEU A 129 -39.90 -5.04 -11.14
N TRP A 130 -40.12 -5.36 -9.86
CA TRP A 130 -39.18 -6.14 -9.07
C TRP A 130 -38.89 -7.52 -9.70
N ASN A 131 -39.95 -8.25 -10.06
CA ASN A 131 -39.84 -9.62 -10.55
C ASN A 131 -39.35 -9.72 -12.00
N ASN A 132 -39.65 -8.73 -12.85
CA ASN A 132 -39.36 -8.81 -14.29
C ASN A 132 -38.10 -8.07 -14.73
N PHE A 133 -37.64 -7.05 -13.99
CA PHE A 133 -36.51 -6.20 -14.39
C PHE A 133 -35.43 -6.02 -13.32
N LEU A 134 -35.80 -6.09 -12.04
CA LEU A 134 -34.88 -5.94 -10.91
C LEU A 134 -34.53 -7.32 -10.31
N GLY A 135 -34.38 -7.40 -8.99
CA GLY A 135 -33.81 -8.54 -8.27
C GLY A 135 -34.76 -9.72 -7.99
N GLY A 136 -36.04 -9.63 -8.36
CA GLY A 136 -36.99 -10.74 -8.23
C GLY A 136 -36.89 -11.75 -9.37
N SER A 137 -37.66 -12.83 -9.28
CA SER A 137 -37.67 -13.92 -10.27
C SER A 137 -39.02 -14.04 -10.97
N SER A 138 -39.01 -14.10 -12.30
CA SER A 138 -40.18 -14.33 -13.15
C SER A 138 -39.79 -15.28 -14.29
N SER A 139 -40.69 -16.17 -14.71
CA SER A 139 -40.46 -17.09 -15.83
C SER A 139 -40.46 -16.39 -17.19
N SER A 140 -40.93 -15.14 -17.26
CA SER A 140 -41.12 -14.38 -18.49
C SER A 140 -40.49 -12.99 -18.39
N ARG A 141 -39.18 -12.91 -18.12
CA ARG A 141 -38.44 -11.63 -18.05
C ARG A 141 -38.26 -11.02 -19.45
N PRO A 142 -38.78 -9.81 -19.73
CA PRO A 142 -38.75 -9.24 -21.08
C PRO A 142 -37.35 -8.96 -21.61
N LEU A 143 -36.39 -8.62 -20.74
CA LEU A 143 -34.98 -8.34 -21.08
C LEU A 143 -34.06 -9.53 -20.77
N GLY A 144 -34.60 -10.76 -20.70
CA GLY A 144 -33.85 -11.95 -20.32
C GLY A 144 -33.44 -11.97 -18.83
N ASP A 145 -32.32 -12.62 -18.55
CA ASP A 145 -31.76 -12.80 -17.21
C ASP A 145 -31.03 -11.57 -16.64
N ALA A 146 -30.89 -10.49 -17.42
CA ALA A 146 -30.25 -9.26 -16.95
C ALA A 146 -31.07 -8.60 -15.83
N VAL A 147 -30.35 -8.05 -14.85
CA VAL A 147 -30.92 -7.31 -13.71
C VAL A 147 -30.46 -5.86 -13.79
N LEU A 148 -31.41 -4.93 -13.88
CA LEU A 148 -31.15 -3.50 -13.98
C LEU A 148 -30.70 -2.90 -12.65
N ASP A 149 -29.99 -1.77 -12.71
CA ASP A 149 -29.52 -1.05 -11.54
C ASP A 149 -30.62 -0.22 -10.88
N GLY A 150 -31.61 0.24 -11.66
CA GLY A 150 -32.60 1.19 -11.18
C GLY A 150 -33.80 1.42 -12.09
N ILE A 151 -34.69 2.29 -11.63
CA ILE A 151 -35.90 2.73 -12.32
C ILE A 151 -35.86 4.26 -12.45
N ASP A 152 -36.13 4.75 -13.66
CA ASP A 152 -36.27 6.16 -14.00
C ASP A 152 -37.76 6.52 -14.15
N PHE A 153 -38.17 7.62 -13.54
CA PHE A 153 -39.54 8.12 -13.55
C PHE A 153 -39.64 9.31 -14.51
N ASP A 154 -40.02 9.06 -15.76
CA ASP A 154 -40.28 10.07 -16.79
C ASP A 154 -41.79 10.27 -16.97
N ILE A 155 -42.43 10.88 -15.98
CA ILE A 155 -43.89 10.98 -15.91
C ILE A 155 -44.36 12.32 -16.46
N GLU A 156 -44.82 12.31 -17.72
CA GLU A 156 -45.25 13.53 -18.42
C GLU A 156 -46.78 13.66 -18.61
N LEU A 157 -47.52 12.58 -18.39
CA LEU A 157 -48.97 12.50 -18.61
C LEU A 157 -49.61 11.44 -17.68
N GLY A 158 -50.94 11.43 -17.60
CA GLY A 158 -51.69 10.51 -16.74
C GLY A 158 -52.06 11.09 -15.37
N SER A 159 -52.05 10.27 -14.32
CA SER A 159 -52.39 10.68 -12.95
C SER A 159 -51.23 11.39 -12.26
N THR A 160 -51.52 12.38 -11.40
CA THR A 160 -50.51 13.09 -10.58
C THR A 160 -50.36 12.49 -9.17
N LYS A 161 -50.99 11.34 -8.89
CA LYS A 161 -51.06 10.73 -7.55
C LYS A 161 -50.41 9.35 -7.56
N HIS A 162 -49.94 8.92 -6.38
CA HIS A 162 -49.41 7.57 -6.07
C HIS A 162 -48.02 7.23 -6.61
N TRP A 163 -47.29 8.19 -7.20
CA TRP A 163 -45.90 8.00 -7.61
C TRP A 163 -44.93 7.93 -6.43
N ASP A 164 -45.25 8.64 -5.35
CA ASP A 164 -44.61 8.58 -4.04
C ASP A 164 -44.78 7.21 -3.38
N ASP A 165 -45.97 6.62 -3.46
CA ASP A 165 -46.23 5.25 -3.01
C ASP A 165 -45.37 4.23 -3.80
N LEU A 166 -45.32 4.37 -5.13
CA LEU A 166 -44.50 3.49 -5.99
C LEU A 166 -43.00 3.58 -5.65
N ALA A 167 -42.46 4.79 -5.46
CA ALA A 167 -41.07 5.00 -5.06
C ALA A 167 -40.77 4.39 -3.67
N THR A 168 -41.71 4.52 -2.73
CA THR A 168 -41.59 3.93 -1.39
C THR A 168 -41.55 2.40 -1.45
N PHE A 169 -42.40 1.78 -2.28
CA PHE A 169 -42.37 0.33 -2.44
C PHE A 169 -41.11 -0.17 -3.15
N LEU A 170 -40.59 0.54 -4.15
CA LEU A 170 -39.37 0.14 -4.86
C LEU A 170 -38.11 0.28 -4.00
N SER A 171 -38.05 1.27 -3.11
CA SER A 171 -36.93 1.45 -2.17
C SER A 171 -36.94 0.46 -1.00
N ALA A 172 -38.07 -0.18 -0.70
CA ALA A 172 -38.22 -1.11 0.41
C ALA A 172 -37.66 -2.53 0.16
N TYR A 173 -37.21 -2.84 -1.06
CA TYR A 173 -36.61 -4.14 -1.36
C TYR A 173 -35.18 -4.25 -0.84
N GLY A 174 -34.75 -5.44 -0.39
CA GLY A 174 -33.46 -5.65 0.29
C GLY A 174 -32.19 -5.43 -0.54
N ARG A 175 -32.31 -5.17 -1.85
CA ARG A 175 -31.20 -4.77 -2.74
C ARG A 175 -31.33 -3.29 -3.04
N LYS A 176 -30.22 -2.55 -3.04
CA LYS A 176 -30.22 -1.15 -3.48
C LYS A 176 -30.70 -1.06 -4.94
N VAL A 177 -31.82 -0.36 -5.15
CA VAL A 177 -32.39 0.00 -6.44
C VAL A 177 -32.23 1.50 -6.60
N TYR A 178 -31.55 1.95 -7.65
CA TYR A 178 -31.43 3.38 -7.91
C TYR A 178 -32.78 3.94 -8.37
N LEU A 179 -33.24 5.00 -7.71
CA LEU A 179 -34.45 5.71 -8.11
C LEU A 179 -34.06 7.04 -8.74
N THR A 180 -34.48 7.23 -9.99
CA THR A 180 -34.17 8.43 -10.75
C THR A 180 -35.43 9.03 -11.33
N GLY A 181 -35.45 10.33 -11.57
CA GLY A 181 -36.64 11.03 -12.04
C GLY A 181 -36.30 12.09 -13.07
N ALA A 182 -37.14 12.23 -14.08
CA ALA A 182 -36.98 13.19 -15.18
C ALA A 182 -38.05 14.29 -15.13
N PRO A 183 -38.10 15.15 -14.10
CA PRO A 183 -39.14 16.16 -13.98
C PRO A 183 -39.03 17.23 -15.06
N GLN A 184 -40.19 17.79 -15.43
CA GLN A 184 -40.30 18.98 -16.27
C GLN A 184 -40.13 20.24 -15.41
N CYS A 185 -39.56 21.28 -16.00
CA CYS A 185 -39.44 22.59 -15.36
C CYS A 185 -40.69 23.45 -15.68
N PRO A 186 -41.22 24.33 -14.79
CA PRO A 186 -40.68 24.84 -13.50
C PRO A 186 -40.95 23.98 -12.25
N PHE A 187 -40.17 24.25 -11.19
CA PHE A 187 -40.35 23.63 -9.87
C PHE A 187 -41.54 24.23 -9.10
N PRO A 188 -42.36 23.42 -8.39
CA PRO A 188 -42.35 21.97 -8.37
C PRO A 188 -42.94 21.38 -9.65
N ASP A 189 -42.39 20.26 -10.11
CA ASP A 189 -42.93 19.52 -11.25
C ASP A 189 -44.37 19.05 -10.96
N ARG A 190 -45.23 19.15 -11.97
CA ARG A 190 -46.67 18.86 -11.86
C ARG A 190 -46.99 17.40 -11.55
N PHE A 191 -46.19 16.45 -12.04
CA PHE A 191 -46.49 15.02 -12.00
C PHE A 191 -45.67 14.27 -10.95
N LEU A 192 -44.40 14.60 -10.83
CA LEU A 192 -43.41 13.94 -9.98
C LEU A 192 -43.08 14.74 -8.71
N GLY A 193 -43.57 15.98 -8.58
CA GLY A 193 -43.24 16.85 -7.45
C GLY A 193 -43.49 16.24 -6.06
N SER A 194 -44.59 15.50 -5.87
CA SER A 194 -44.88 14.80 -4.61
C SER A 194 -43.88 13.67 -4.33
N ALA A 195 -43.54 12.88 -5.36
CA ALA A 195 -42.57 11.79 -5.26
C ALA A 195 -41.16 12.31 -4.97
N LEU A 196 -40.72 13.40 -5.60
CA LEU A 196 -39.41 14.01 -5.36
C LEU A 196 -39.27 14.55 -3.92
N ASN A 197 -40.37 14.95 -3.27
CA ASN A 197 -40.35 15.44 -1.89
C ASN A 197 -40.14 14.33 -0.83
N THR A 198 -40.25 13.05 -1.22
CA THR A 198 -39.96 11.91 -0.34
C THR A 198 -38.48 11.81 0.04
N GLY A 199 -37.58 12.35 -0.78
CA GLY A 199 -36.13 12.23 -0.59
C GLY A 199 -35.54 10.86 -0.99
N LEU A 200 -36.33 10.00 -1.65
CA LEU A 200 -35.91 8.66 -2.06
C LEU A 200 -35.14 8.61 -3.40
N PHE A 201 -35.12 9.70 -4.16
CA PHE A 201 -34.49 9.76 -5.49
C PHE A 201 -32.99 10.05 -5.38
N ASP A 202 -32.16 9.15 -5.93
CA ASP A 202 -30.71 9.28 -5.98
C ASP A 202 -30.28 10.38 -6.98
N TYR A 203 -30.89 10.36 -8.18
CA TYR A 203 -30.56 11.24 -9.30
C TYR A 203 -31.80 11.88 -9.92
N VAL A 204 -31.72 13.15 -10.31
CA VAL A 204 -32.83 13.88 -10.95
C VAL A 204 -32.36 14.54 -12.23
N TRP A 205 -32.94 14.16 -13.37
CA TRP A 205 -32.66 14.69 -14.70
C TRP A 205 -33.67 15.78 -15.06
N VAL A 206 -33.44 17.01 -14.61
CA VAL A 206 -34.40 18.10 -14.84
C VAL A 206 -34.40 18.49 -16.32
N GLN A 207 -35.55 18.43 -16.98
CA GLN A 207 -35.67 18.72 -18.40
C GLN A 207 -35.74 20.24 -18.64
N PHE A 208 -34.65 20.86 -19.10
CA PHE A 208 -34.55 22.30 -19.39
C PHE A 208 -34.87 22.65 -20.86
N TYR A 209 -35.60 21.78 -21.55
CA TYR A 209 -36.03 21.96 -22.94
C TYR A 209 -37.54 21.78 -23.08
N ASN A 210 -38.14 22.42 -24.09
CA ASN A 210 -39.60 22.44 -24.36
C ASN A 210 -40.48 22.92 -23.17
N ASN A 211 -39.91 23.60 -22.20
CA ASN A 211 -40.52 23.94 -20.91
C ASN A 211 -40.26 25.41 -20.53
N PRO A 212 -40.95 26.39 -21.15
CA PRO A 212 -40.83 27.80 -20.79
C PRO A 212 -41.48 28.10 -19.43
N PRO A 213 -40.93 29.00 -18.59
CA PRO A 213 -39.81 29.90 -18.88
C PRO A 213 -38.41 29.35 -18.55
N CYS A 214 -38.28 28.10 -18.10
CA CYS A 214 -37.01 27.58 -17.56
C CYS A 214 -35.89 27.36 -18.56
N GLN A 215 -36.24 27.14 -19.81
CA GLN A 215 -35.31 26.75 -20.86
C GLN A 215 -34.33 27.85 -21.26
N TYR A 216 -33.20 27.45 -21.85
CA TYR A 216 -32.27 28.39 -22.46
C TYR A 216 -32.92 29.13 -23.63
N SER A 217 -32.67 30.44 -23.69
CA SER A 217 -33.02 31.29 -24.82
C SER A 217 -31.78 32.03 -25.31
N ALA A 218 -31.58 32.12 -26.63
CA ALA A 218 -30.40 32.74 -27.20
C ALA A 218 -30.26 34.19 -26.71
N GLY A 219 -29.16 34.49 -26.02
CA GLY A 219 -28.89 35.82 -25.45
C GLY A 219 -29.44 36.06 -24.04
N ASN A 220 -30.14 35.12 -23.41
CA ASN A 220 -30.61 35.24 -22.02
C ASN A 220 -30.51 33.89 -21.26
N ILE A 221 -29.46 33.76 -20.46
CA ILE A 221 -29.14 32.57 -19.64
C ILE A 221 -29.79 32.64 -18.24
N ASN A 222 -30.22 33.84 -17.81
CA ASN A 222 -30.68 34.08 -16.44
C ASN A 222 -31.89 33.23 -16.05
N ASN A 223 -32.80 32.97 -16.99
CA ASN A 223 -33.97 32.12 -16.74
C ASN A 223 -33.57 30.68 -16.38
N LEU A 224 -32.56 30.12 -17.07
CA LEU A 224 -32.02 28.80 -16.80
C LEU A 224 -31.28 28.79 -15.45
N LEU A 225 -30.42 29.78 -15.19
CA LEU A 225 -29.64 29.85 -13.95
C LEU A 225 -30.52 30.04 -12.71
N ASN A 226 -31.54 30.92 -12.78
CA ASN A 226 -32.49 31.14 -11.68
C ASN A 226 -33.32 29.89 -11.40
N SER A 227 -33.75 29.20 -12.47
CA SER A 227 -34.47 27.93 -12.34
C SER A 227 -33.56 26.84 -11.76
N TRP A 228 -32.30 26.76 -12.19
CA TRP A 228 -31.30 25.85 -11.64
C TRP A 228 -31.04 26.07 -10.15
N ALA A 229 -30.90 27.34 -9.73
CA ALA A 229 -30.78 27.69 -8.31
C ALA A 229 -32.02 27.25 -7.51
N THR A 230 -33.21 27.40 -8.06
CA THR A 230 -34.47 26.97 -7.42
C THR A 230 -34.52 25.44 -7.25
N TRP A 231 -34.16 24.68 -8.30
CA TRP A 231 -34.11 23.22 -8.25
C TRP A 231 -33.08 22.70 -7.24
N THR A 232 -31.87 23.27 -7.24
CA THR A 232 -30.78 22.84 -6.35
C THR A 232 -31.02 23.19 -4.89
N THR A 233 -31.72 24.28 -4.59
CA THR A 233 -32.10 24.63 -3.22
C THR A 233 -33.30 23.84 -2.70
N SER A 234 -34.31 23.60 -3.55
CA SER A 234 -35.63 23.12 -3.11
C SER A 234 -35.83 21.59 -3.15
N VAL A 235 -35.12 20.85 -4.01
CA VAL A 235 -35.27 19.38 -4.14
C VAL A 235 -34.42 18.62 -3.12
N LYS A 236 -34.97 17.57 -2.52
CA LYS A 236 -34.29 16.73 -1.50
C LYS A 236 -33.40 15.61 -2.08
N ALA A 237 -33.40 15.41 -3.40
CA ALA A 237 -32.61 14.37 -4.07
C ALA A 237 -31.10 14.58 -3.93
N GLY A 238 -30.34 13.49 -4.11
CA GLY A 238 -28.89 13.45 -3.92
C GLY A 238 -28.11 14.30 -4.94
N LYS A 239 -28.36 14.09 -6.23
CA LYS A 239 -27.69 14.82 -7.32
C LYS A 239 -28.66 15.18 -8.44
N ILE A 240 -28.45 16.37 -9.04
CA ILE A 240 -29.29 16.96 -10.06
C ILE A 240 -28.48 17.13 -11.35
N PHE A 241 -29.06 16.69 -12.46
CA PHE A 241 -28.48 16.75 -13.79
C PHE A 241 -29.20 17.78 -14.64
N LEU A 242 -28.43 18.50 -15.45
CA LEU A 242 -28.97 19.43 -16.45
C LEU A 242 -29.41 18.62 -17.68
N GLY A 243 -30.72 18.45 -17.87
CA GLY A 243 -31.30 17.76 -19.01
C GLY A 243 -31.39 18.66 -20.24
N LEU A 244 -30.75 18.24 -21.34
CA LEU A 244 -30.61 19.01 -22.57
C LEU A 244 -30.85 18.14 -23.82
N PRO A 245 -31.30 18.76 -24.93
CA PRO A 245 -31.32 18.10 -26.23
C PRO A 245 -29.90 18.09 -26.82
N ALA A 246 -29.47 16.96 -27.38
CA ALA A 246 -28.14 16.83 -27.99
C ALA A 246 -28.02 17.52 -29.36
N ALA A 247 -29.13 17.94 -29.96
CA ALA A 247 -29.18 18.66 -31.23
C ALA A 247 -30.36 19.65 -31.28
N LYS A 248 -30.26 20.69 -32.11
CA LYS A 248 -31.32 21.70 -32.27
C LYS A 248 -32.63 21.11 -32.78
N GLN A 249 -32.56 20.02 -33.56
CA GLN A 249 -33.71 19.31 -34.12
C GLN A 249 -34.40 18.39 -33.11
N ALA A 250 -33.74 18.07 -31.99
CA ALA A 250 -34.24 17.12 -31.01
C ALA A 250 -35.35 17.69 -30.11
N ALA A 251 -35.44 19.02 -29.98
CA ALA A 251 -36.46 19.70 -29.21
C ALA A 251 -36.87 21.02 -29.90
N GLY A 252 -38.13 21.44 -29.74
CA GLY A 252 -38.63 22.69 -30.31
C GLY A 252 -38.00 23.94 -29.70
N SER A 253 -37.48 23.86 -28.47
CA SER A 253 -36.76 24.95 -27.79
C SER A 253 -35.87 24.43 -26.65
N GLY A 254 -34.88 25.24 -26.22
CA GLY A 254 -33.97 24.89 -25.11
C GLY A 254 -32.65 24.20 -25.51
N PHE A 255 -32.31 24.15 -26.81
CA PHE A 255 -30.99 23.71 -27.26
C PHE A 255 -29.91 24.73 -26.90
N ILE A 256 -28.82 24.25 -26.32
CA ILE A 256 -27.66 25.05 -25.90
C ILE A 256 -26.49 24.68 -26.82
N PRO A 257 -25.79 25.64 -27.44
CA PRO A 257 -24.53 25.36 -28.13
C PRO A 257 -23.45 24.84 -27.16
N ALA A 258 -22.63 23.87 -27.58
CA ALA A 258 -21.67 23.20 -26.70
C ALA A 258 -20.63 24.17 -26.11
N ASP A 259 -20.19 25.15 -26.90
CA ASP A 259 -19.28 26.23 -26.51
C ASP A 259 -19.88 27.15 -25.44
N VAL A 260 -21.18 27.47 -25.55
CA VAL A 260 -21.91 28.23 -24.53
C VAL A 260 -22.10 27.39 -23.27
N LEU A 261 -22.39 26.10 -23.43
CA LEU A 261 -22.56 25.18 -22.31
C LEU A 261 -21.27 25.04 -21.50
N THR A 262 -20.13 24.75 -22.15
CA THR A 262 -18.84 24.55 -21.47
C THR A 262 -18.21 25.87 -21.01
N GLY A 263 -18.36 26.95 -21.77
CA GLY A 263 -17.71 28.24 -21.49
C GLY A 263 -18.48 29.12 -20.50
N GLN A 264 -19.82 29.09 -20.48
CA GLN A 264 -20.61 30.06 -19.69
C GLN A 264 -21.52 29.41 -18.65
N ILE A 265 -22.14 28.26 -18.96
CA ILE A 265 -23.18 27.66 -18.10
C ILE A 265 -22.60 26.67 -17.10
N LEU A 266 -21.80 25.70 -17.56
CA LEU A 266 -21.19 24.67 -16.72
C LEU A 266 -20.34 25.24 -15.59
N PRO A 267 -19.51 26.28 -15.77
CA PRO A 267 -18.73 26.87 -14.69
C PRO A 267 -19.60 27.38 -13.54
N VAL A 268 -20.78 27.95 -13.85
CA VAL A 268 -21.70 28.51 -12.83
C VAL A 268 -22.47 27.40 -12.13
N ILE A 269 -23.04 26.43 -12.87
CA ILE A 269 -23.89 25.39 -12.25
C ILE A 269 -23.08 24.35 -11.48
N LYS A 270 -21.80 24.13 -11.83
CA LYS A 270 -20.88 23.24 -11.12
C LYS A 270 -20.56 23.70 -9.69
N GLN A 271 -20.77 24.98 -9.37
CA GLN A 271 -20.60 25.50 -8.00
C GLN A 271 -21.60 24.90 -7.01
N SER A 272 -22.72 24.36 -7.49
CA SER A 272 -23.69 23.70 -6.62
C SER A 272 -23.20 22.32 -6.17
N THR A 273 -23.23 22.06 -4.87
CA THR A 273 -22.90 20.75 -4.29
C THR A 273 -23.83 19.63 -4.76
N LYS A 274 -25.03 19.97 -5.26
CA LYS A 274 -25.99 19.03 -5.84
C LYS A 274 -25.79 18.78 -7.33
N TYR A 275 -24.85 19.44 -8.00
CA TYR A 275 -24.56 19.17 -9.42
C TYR A 275 -24.10 17.72 -9.62
N GLY A 276 -24.81 16.99 -10.47
CA GLY A 276 -24.58 15.59 -10.80
C GLY A 276 -23.98 15.36 -12.19
N GLY A 277 -24.24 16.27 -13.13
CA GLY A 277 -23.78 16.14 -14.51
C GLY A 277 -24.76 16.68 -15.55
N VAL A 278 -24.64 16.17 -16.78
CA VAL A 278 -25.52 16.52 -17.92
C VAL A 278 -26.30 15.28 -18.32
N MET A 279 -27.61 15.42 -18.57
CA MET A 279 -28.43 14.38 -19.16
C MET A 279 -28.74 14.78 -20.61
N LEU A 280 -28.48 13.87 -21.54
CA LEU A 280 -28.82 14.02 -22.95
C LEU A 280 -30.10 13.26 -23.25
N TRP A 281 -31.08 13.97 -23.79
CA TRP A 281 -32.41 13.39 -24.03
C TRP A 281 -32.41 12.24 -25.05
N SER A 282 -31.44 12.13 -25.95
CA SER A 282 -31.44 11.07 -26.96
C SER A 282 -30.03 10.75 -27.47
N LYS A 283 -29.69 9.45 -27.42
CA LYS A 283 -28.44 8.93 -27.97
C LYS A 283 -28.37 9.07 -29.50
N PHE A 284 -29.48 8.87 -30.21
CA PHE A 284 -29.55 9.06 -31.66
C PHE A 284 -29.09 10.45 -32.10
N TRP A 285 -29.58 11.50 -31.43
CA TRP A 285 -29.20 12.87 -31.75
C TRP A 285 -27.76 13.19 -31.34
N ASP A 286 -27.27 12.56 -30.27
CA ASP A 286 -25.87 12.67 -29.85
C ASP A 286 -24.89 12.04 -30.87
N ASP A 287 -25.23 10.88 -31.44
CA ASP A 287 -24.43 10.25 -32.50
C ASP A 287 -24.30 11.15 -33.73
N GLN A 288 -25.33 11.93 -34.05
CA GLN A 288 -25.32 12.85 -35.19
C GLN A 288 -24.54 14.13 -34.92
N SER A 289 -24.65 14.69 -33.72
CA SER A 289 -24.05 15.99 -33.39
C SER A 289 -22.68 15.89 -32.74
N GLY A 290 -22.32 14.73 -32.18
CA GLY A 290 -21.11 14.54 -31.39
C GLY A 290 -21.10 15.36 -30.09
N TYR A 291 -22.27 15.74 -29.57
CA TYR A 291 -22.42 16.70 -28.48
C TYR A 291 -21.75 16.22 -27.17
N SER A 292 -21.86 14.94 -26.83
CA SER A 292 -21.22 14.30 -25.68
C SER A 292 -19.69 14.33 -25.74
N SER A 293 -19.11 14.18 -26.94
CA SER A 293 -17.66 14.29 -27.15
C SER A 293 -17.14 15.72 -27.02
N LEU A 294 -17.98 16.72 -27.29
CA LEU A 294 -17.63 18.13 -27.07
C LEU A 294 -17.67 18.51 -25.58
N ILE A 295 -18.48 17.79 -24.79
CA ILE A 295 -18.58 17.97 -23.33
C ILE A 295 -17.43 17.24 -22.60
N LYS A 296 -17.00 16.08 -23.10
CA LYS A 296 -15.98 15.24 -22.47
C LYS A 296 -14.61 15.42 -23.14
N SER A 297 -13.67 16.07 -22.47
CA SER A 297 -12.28 16.15 -22.95
C SER A 297 -11.64 14.76 -23.05
N SER A 298 -11.18 14.37 -24.23
CA SER A 298 -10.43 13.13 -24.46
C SER A 298 -8.93 13.43 -24.50
N ILE A 299 -8.15 12.75 -23.66
CA ILE A 299 -6.68 12.81 -23.65
C ILE A 299 -6.17 11.67 -24.54
N GLN A 300 -5.24 11.95 -25.45
CA GLN A 300 -4.60 10.95 -26.32
C GLN A 300 -3.10 10.97 -26.07
N VAL A 301 -2.49 9.79 -25.94
CA VAL A 301 -1.04 9.58 -25.76
C VAL A 301 -0.58 8.59 -26.82
N TYR A 302 0.59 8.82 -27.43
CA TYR A 302 1.15 7.98 -28.48
C TYR A 302 2.60 7.61 -28.14
N GLY A 303 2.91 6.32 -28.12
CA GLY A 303 4.24 5.79 -27.80
C GLY A 303 4.35 5.22 -26.39
N ASN A 304 5.50 4.60 -26.10
CA ASN A 304 5.76 3.96 -24.81
C ASN A 304 6.21 4.99 -23.77
N ILE A 305 5.87 4.76 -22.49
CA ILE A 305 6.15 5.68 -21.39
C ILE A 305 7.22 5.09 -20.46
N ALA A 306 8.20 5.90 -20.07
CA ALA A 306 9.07 5.63 -18.95
C ALA A 306 8.73 6.58 -17.81
N TYR A 307 8.54 6.03 -16.62
CA TYR A 307 8.18 6.81 -15.43
C TYR A 307 9.25 6.73 -14.35
N VAL A 308 9.62 7.90 -13.83
CA VAL A 308 10.49 8.08 -12.67
C VAL A 308 9.71 8.85 -11.60
N SER A 309 9.47 8.20 -10.47
CA SER A 309 8.71 8.72 -9.34
C SER A 309 9.58 9.50 -8.35
N GLN A 310 8.98 10.46 -7.65
CA GLN A 310 9.66 11.21 -6.58
C GLN A 310 10.16 10.29 -5.46
N SER A 311 9.34 9.31 -5.07
CA SER A 311 9.75 8.24 -4.15
C SER A 311 10.29 7.06 -4.96
N ALA A 312 11.59 6.80 -4.84
CA ALA A 312 12.24 5.77 -5.65
C ALA A 312 11.80 4.35 -5.28
N TRP A 313 11.41 3.56 -6.28
CA TRP A 313 11.01 2.15 -6.12
C TRP A 313 12.07 1.19 -6.69
N ILE A 314 12.68 0.40 -5.81
CA ILE A 314 13.74 -0.56 -6.09
C ILE A 314 13.27 -1.95 -5.63
N GLN A 315 13.39 -2.95 -6.50
CA GLN A 315 13.03 -4.35 -6.22
C GLN A 315 14.16 -5.05 -5.47
N THR A 316 13.81 -6.09 -4.69
CA THR A 316 14.81 -7.02 -4.17
C THR A 316 15.50 -7.76 -5.31
N GLY A 317 16.82 -7.79 -5.29
CA GLY A 317 17.66 -8.39 -6.32
C GLY A 317 18.94 -7.59 -6.54
N SER A 318 19.67 -7.91 -7.60
CA SER A 318 20.89 -7.16 -7.95
C SER A 318 20.59 -5.75 -8.50
N ILE A 319 21.55 -4.84 -8.44
CA ILE A 319 21.47 -3.53 -9.12
C ILE A 319 21.28 -3.73 -10.61
N ARG A 320 22.00 -4.68 -11.20
CA ARG A 320 21.89 -5.03 -12.62
C ARG A 320 20.47 -5.44 -12.99
N GLU A 321 19.84 -6.36 -12.26
CA GLU A 321 18.45 -6.78 -12.53
C GLU A 321 17.46 -5.62 -12.39
N ASN A 322 17.70 -4.71 -11.45
CA ASN A 322 16.89 -3.51 -11.26
C ASN A 322 16.98 -2.54 -12.45
N ILE A 323 18.16 -2.35 -13.03
CA ILE A 323 18.37 -1.47 -14.19
C ILE A 323 17.82 -2.14 -15.47
N LEU A 324 18.16 -3.41 -15.69
CA LEU A 324 17.68 -4.16 -16.85
C LEU A 324 16.16 -4.31 -16.86
N PHE A 325 15.55 -4.46 -15.67
CA PHE A 325 14.11 -4.57 -15.48
C PHE A 325 13.45 -5.54 -16.47
N GLY A 326 14.07 -6.70 -16.68
CA GLY A 326 13.63 -7.80 -17.55
C GLY A 326 14.05 -7.71 -19.02
N SER A 327 14.67 -6.61 -19.44
CA SER A 327 15.31 -6.51 -20.75
C SER A 327 16.62 -7.30 -20.80
N ALA A 328 17.02 -7.74 -21.99
CA ALA A 328 18.31 -8.43 -22.18
C ALA A 328 19.48 -7.48 -21.90
N LEU A 329 20.59 -8.02 -21.37
CA LEU A 329 21.83 -7.26 -21.14
C LEU A 329 22.56 -7.01 -22.45
N ASP A 330 22.67 -5.74 -22.83
CA ASP A 330 23.56 -5.23 -23.85
C ASP A 330 24.67 -4.46 -23.14
N ASN A 331 25.91 -4.97 -23.23
CA ASN A 331 27.03 -4.43 -22.46
C ASN A 331 27.37 -2.98 -22.84
N ASP A 332 27.29 -2.63 -24.12
CA ASP A 332 27.67 -1.29 -24.59
C ASP A 332 26.63 -0.26 -24.14
N ARG A 333 25.35 -0.60 -24.34
CA ARG A 333 24.22 0.22 -23.89
C ARG A 333 24.16 0.35 -22.37
N TYR A 334 24.42 -0.74 -21.65
CA TYR A 334 24.40 -0.75 -20.20
C TYR A 334 25.53 0.13 -19.64
N GLN A 335 26.74 0.02 -20.19
CA GLN A 335 27.87 0.85 -19.80
C GLN A 335 27.59 2.34 -20.09
N GLU A 336 27.04 2.66 -21.26
CA GLU A 336 26.64 4.04 -21.59
C GLU A 336 25.58 4.56 -20.60
N THR A 337 24.59 3.73 -20.25
CA THR A 337 23.56 4.09 -19.27
C THR A 337 24.18 4.41 -17.90
N LEU A 338 25.14 3.59 -17.44
CA LEU A 338 25.83 3.82 -16.16
C LEU A 338 26.65 5.12 -16.16
N GLU A 339 27.29 5.46 -17.27
CA GLU A 339 28.05 6.70 -17.45
C GLU A 339 27.12 7.92 -17.44
N LYS A 340 26.06 7.90 -18.27
CA LYS A 340 25.06 8.99 -18.37
C LYS A 340 24.29 9.23 -17.08
N CYS A 341 24.11 8.20 -16.25
CA CYS A 341 23.47 8.32 -14.94
C CYS A 341 24.47 8.59 -13.80
N SER A 342 25.76 8.80 -14.09
CA SER A 342 26.80 9.04 -13.07
C SER A 342 26.87 7.95 -11.98
N LEU A 343 26.63 6.69 -12.33
CA LEU A 343 26.60 5.55 -11.39
C LEU A 343 27.93 4.83 -11.24
N VAL A 344 28.88 5.03 -12.15
CA VAL A 344 30.16 4.29 -12.21
C VAL A 344 30.91 4.34 -10.87
N LYS A 345 31.06 5.53 -10.28
CA LYS A 345 31.75 5.72 -9.00
C LYS A 345 31.02 5.08 -7.82
N ASP A 346 29.69 5.04 -7.85
CA ASP A 346 28.93 4.39 -6.78
C ASP A 346 29.14 2.88 -6.82
N LEU A 347 29.15 2.29 -8.01
CA LEU A 347 29.36 0.86 -8.19
C LEU A 347 30.77 0.44 -7.76
N GLU A 348 31.79 1.25 -8.02
CA GLU A 348 33.18 0.98 -7.55
C GLU A 348 33.30 0.92 -6.02
N LEU A 349 32.44 1.64 -5.29
CA LEU A 349 32.42 1.65 -3.82
C LEU A 349 31.70 0.44 -3.23
N LEU A 350 30.87 -0.24 -4.01
CA LEU A 350 30.11 -1.39 -3.55
C LEU A 350 30.95 -2.68 -3.56
N PRO A 351 30.83 -3.57 -2.56
CA PRO A 351 31.66 -4.76 -2.44
C PRO A 351 31.62 -5.70 -3.66
N TYR A 352 30.48 -5.74 -4.37
CA TYR A 352 30.24 -6.60 -5.53
C TYR A 352 29.85 -5.81 -6.79
N GLY A 353 30.13 -4.50 -6.83
CA GLY A 353 29.74 -3.66 -7.97
C GLY A 353 28.24 -3.72 -8.23
N ASP A 354 27.87 -3.96 -9.50
CA ASP A 354 26.48 -4.03 -9.97
C ASP A 354 25.76 -5.36 -9.64
N LEU A 355 26.50 -6.38 -9.20
CA LEU A 355 25.97 -7.65 -8.70
C LEU A 355 25.64 -7.60 -7.20
N THR A 356 25.82 -6.45 -6.56
CA THR A 356 25.45 -6.26 -5.17
C THR A 356 23.94 -6.44 -5.00
N GLU A 357 23.54 -7.36 -4.13
CA GLU A 357 22.12 -7.55 -3.78
C GLU A 357 21.59 -6.39 -2.93
N ILE A 358 20.49 -5.83 -3.41
CA ILE A 358 19.74 -4.76 -2.77
C ILE A 358 18.54 -5.37 -2.05
N GLY A 359 18.38 -5.01 -0.78
CA GLY A 359 17.22 -5.42 0.03
C GLY A 359 15.93 -4.70 -0.34
N GLU A 360 14.83 -5.13 0.28
CA GLU A 360 13.51 -4.54 0.14
C GLU A 360 13.57 -3.00 0.25
N ARG A 361 12.96 -2.26 -0.69
CA ARG A 361 12.99 -0.77 -0.77
C ARG A 361 14.39 -0.13 -0.87
N GLY A 362 15.42 -0.92 -1.13
CA GLY A 362 16.79 -0.47 -1.24
C GLY A 362 17.39 0.16 0.01
N VAL A 363 17.06 -0.33 1.20
CA VAL A 363 17.54 0.19 2.50
C VAL A 363 19.06 0.43 2.53
N ASN A 364 19.85 -0.38 1.81
CA ASN A 364 21.31 -0.27 1.75
C ASN A 364 21.85 0.88 0.88
N LEU A 365 20.99 1.64 0.19
CA LEU A 365 21.36 2.69 -0.75
C LEU A 365 20.93 4.07 -0.23
N SER A 366 21.71 5.11 -0.53
CA SER A 366 21.32 6.49 -0.27
C SER A 366 20.17 6.93 -1.20
N GLY A 367 19.41 7.97 -0.81
CA GLY A 367 18.32 8.52 -1.62
C GLY A 367 18.76 8.88 -3.05
N GLY A 368 19.89 9.57 -3.18
CA GLY A 368 20.48 9.92 -4.49
C GLY A 368 20.95 8.71 -5.31
N GLN A 369 21.39 7.63 -4.67
CA GLN A 369 21.71 6.37 -5.37
C GLN A 369 20.44 5.68 -5.87
N LYS A 370 19.39 5.61 -5.06
CA LYS A 370 18.09 5.04 -5.47
C LYS A 370 17.52 5.77 -6.67
N GLN A 371 17.53 7.10 -6.63
CA GLN A 371 17.04 7.94 -7.74
C GLN A 371 17.84 7.69 -9.04
N ARG A 372 19.17 7.63 -8.96
CA ARG A 372 20.01 7.35 -10.15
C ARG A 372 19.81 5.95 -10.73
N ILE A 373 19.56 4.94 -9.89
CA ILE A 373 19.22 3.59 -10.39
C ILE A 373 17.86 3.59 -11.10
N GLN A 374 16.88 4.35 -10.61
CA GLN A 374 15.59 4.50 -11.28
C GLN A 374 15.70 5.25 -12.62
N LEU A 375 16.51 6.30 -12.67
CA LEU A 375 16.86 6.99 -13.92
C LEU A 375 17.56 6.03 -14.91
N ALA A 376 18.52 5.24 -14.43
CA ALA A 376 19.19 4.23 -15.26
C ALA A 376 18.21 3.18 -15.79
N ARG A 377 17.26 2.72 -14.96
CA ARG A 377 16.16 1.84 -15.40
C ARG A 377 15.36 2.48 -16.54
N ALA A 378 14.92 3.72 -16.37
CA ALA A 378 14.14 4.43 -17.37
C ALA A 378 14.89 4.58 -18.70
N LEU A 379 16.16 5.01 -18.65
CA LEU A 379 16.99 5.20 -19.84
C LEU A 379 17.31 3.87 -20.55
N TYR A 380 17.51 2.79 -19.80
CA TYR A 380 17.76 1.47 -20.37
C TYR A 380 16.54 0.87 -21.08
N GLN A 381 15.32 1.35 -20.81
CA GLN A 381 14.10 0.89 -21.51
C GLN A 381 13.88 1.55 -22.87
N ASP A 382 14.55 2.66 -23.19
CA ASP A 382 14.37 3.44 -24.45
C ASP A 382 12.93 3.90 -24.77
N ALA A 383 12.14 4.33 -23.79
CA ALA A 383 10.77 4.78 -24.08
C ALA A 383 10.70 5.99 -25.03
N ASP A 384 9.50 6.30 -25.55
CA ASP A 384 9.27 7.47 -26.40
C ASP A 384 9.00 8.74 -25.56
N ILE A 385 8.33 8.55 -24.42
CA ILE A 385 7.91 9.60 -23.49
C ILE A 385 8.52 9.33 -22.12
N TYR A 386 9.19 10.32 -21.54
CA TYR A 386 9.75 10.26 -20.19
C TYR A 386 9.00 11.20 -19.27
N LEU A 387 8.42 10.63 -18.21
CA LEU A 387 7.74 11.36 -17.15
C LEU A 387 8.65 11.35 -15.92
N LEU A 388 9.23 12.50 -15.59
CA LEU A 388 10.20 12.66 -14.53
C LEU A 388 9.59 13.51 -13.40
N ASP A 389 9.31 12.88 -12.27
CA ASP A 389 8.69 13.51 -11.10
C ASP A 389 9.74 13.82 -10.04
N ASP A 390 10.26 15.05 -10.04
CA ASP A 390 11.28 15.59 -9.14
C ASP A 390 12.52 14.67 -8.92
N PRO A 391 13.15 14.16 -9.99
CA PRO A 391 14.21 13.15 -9.91
C PRO A 391 15.53 13.68 -9.30
N PHE A 392 15.68 15.01 -9.19
CA PHE A 392 16.93 15.65 -8.77
C PHE A 392 16.94 16.15 -7.32
N SER A 393 15.85 15.94 -6.58
CA SER A 393 15.69 16.40 -5.20
C SER A 393 16.69 15.78 -4.22
N ALA A 394 17.03 14.50 -4.41
CA ALA A 394 17.88 13.73 -3.51
C ALA A 394 19.37 13.66 -3.94
N VAL A 395 19.78 14.39 -4.99
CA VAL A 395 21.15 14.41 -5.50
C VAL A 395 21.80 15.77 -5.25
N ASP A 396 23.13 15.78 -5.09
CA ASP A 396 23.88 17.03 -4.95
C ASP A 396 23.88 17.84 -6.25
N ALA A 397 24.06 19.17 -6.15
CA ALA A 397 23.96 20.08 -7.28
C ALA A 397 24.89 19.74 -8.46
N HIS A 398 26.10 19.24 -8.20
CA HIS A 398 27.03 18.83 -9.26
C HIS A 398 26.48 17.60 -10.00
N THR A 399 26.09 16.56 -9.26
CA THR A 399 25.47 15.36 -9.84
C THR A 399 24.17 15.71 -10.57
N ALA A 400 23.33 16.59 -10.01
CA ALA A 400 22.11 17.08 -10.65
C ALA A 400 22.41 17.77 -11.99
N THR A 401 23.45 18.61 -12.04
CA THR A 401 23.85 19.33 -13.26
C THR A 401 24.43 18.38 -14.31
N SER A 402 25.25 17.41 -13.90
CA SER A 402 25.77 16.37 -14.81
C SER A 402 24.63 15.52 -15.37
N LEU A 403 23.68 15.09 -14.52
CA LEU A 403 22.47 14.39 -14.97
C LEU A 403 21.64 15.28 -15.91
N PHE A 404 21.40 16.54 -15.58
CA PHE A 404 20.64 17.42 -16.45
C PHE A 404 21.28 17.56 -17.83
N ASN A 405 22.59 17.79 -17.90
CA ASN A 405 23.29 17.96 -19.17
C ASN A 405 23.48 16.66 -19.96
N GLU A 406 23.89 15.57 -19.30
CA GLU A 406 24.23 14.32 -19.97
C GLU A 406 23.02 13.42 -20.20
N TYR A 407 22.08 13.38 -19.25
CA TYR A 407 20.87 12.57 -19.30
C TYR A 407 19.72 13.32 -19.99
N VAL A 408 19.27 14.45 -19.46
CA VAL A 408 18.07 15.16 -19.98
C VAL A 408 18.38 15.84 -21.32
N MET A 409 19.40 16.70 -21.36
CA MET A 409 19.75 17.45 -22.57
C MET A 409 20.60 16.63 -23.56
N GLY A 410 21.20 15.53 -23.11
CA GLY A 410 22.05 14.67 -23.91
C GLY A 410 21.29 13.44 -24.41
N ALA A 411 21.18 12.43 -23.55
CA ALA A 411 20.62 11.12 -23.89
C ALA A 411 19.13 11.18 -24.30
N LEU A 412 18.35 12.07 -23.70
CA LEU A 412 16.92 12.24 -24.00
C LEU A 412 16.62 13.35 -25.01
N SER A 413 17.63 13.93 -25.67
CA SER A 413 17.46 15.07 -26.59
C SER A 413 16.49 14.83 -27.75
N THR A 414 16.30 13.58 -28.16
CA THR A 414 15.38 13.19 -29.25
C THR A 414 14.03 12.65 -28.75
N LYS A 415 13.80 12.63 -27.44
CA LYS A 415 12.63 12.02 -26.79
C LYS A 415 11.70 13.09 -26.22
N THR A 416 10.44 12.72 -25.96
CA THR A 416 9.50 13.64 -25.29
C THR A 416 9.74 13.58 -23.79
N VAL A 417 10.09 14.70 -23.15
CA VAL A 417 10.39 14.74 -21.71
C VAL A 417 9.43 15.71 -21.01
N LEU A 418 8.72 15.22 -19.99
CA LEU A 418 7.97 16.04 -19.04
C LEU A 418 8.66 15.96 -17.68
N LEU A 419 9.30 17.06 -17.27
CA LEU A 419 9.95 17.18 -15.97
C LEU A 419 9.11 18.04 -15.04
N VAL A 420 8.78 17.49 -13.87
CA VAL A 420 8.27 18.25 -12.73
C VAL A 420 9.43 18.47 -11.78
N THR A 421 9.66 19.72 -11.38
CA THR A 421 10.77 20.05 -10.49
C THR A 421 10.46 21.30 -9.68
N HIS A 422 10.95 21.32 -8.44
CA HIS A 422 10.98 22.53 -7.61
C HIS A 422 12.21 23.40 -7.87
N GLN A 423 13.20 22.88 -8.60
CA GLN A 423 14.44 23.59 -8.92
C GLN A 423 14.25 24.44 -10.17
N VAL A 424 14.10 25.75 -9.95
CA VAL A 424 13.83 26.74 -11.00
C VAL A 424 15.02 26.87 -11.98
N ASP A 425 16.23 26.52 -11.54
CA ASP A 425 17.47 26.65 -12.32
C ASP A 425 17.48 25.84 -13.63
N PHE A 426 16.73 24.74 -13.71
CA PHE A 426 16.67 23.88 -14.90
C PHE A 426 15.61 24.30 -15.92
N LEU A 427 14.64 25.13 -15.51
CA LEU A 427 13.53 25.56 -16.38
C LEU A 427 13.95 26.26 -17.68
N PRO A 428 15.04 27.07 -17.73
CA PRO A 428 15.49 27.69 -18.97
C PRO A 428 15.89 26.68 -20.07
N GLY A 429 16.21 25.44 -19.72
CA GLY A 429 16.58 24.40 -20.69
C GLY A 429 15.40 23.74 -21.41
N PHE A 430 14.16 24.01 -20.99
CA PHE A 430 12.96 23.41 -21.57
C PHE A 430 12.27 24.33 -22.58
N ASP A 431 11.64 23.73 -23.59
CA ASP A 431 10.94 24.46 -24.66
C ASP A 431 9.69 25.21 -24.17
N SER A 432 8.97 24.64 -23.19
CA SER A 432 7.74 25.19 -22.63
C SER A 432 7.64 24.87 -21.14
N VAL A 433 7.19 25.85 -20.36
CA VAL A 433 6.99 25.75 -18.91
C VAL A 433 5.51 25.95 -18.60
N LEU A 434 4.97 25.10 -17.74
CA LEU A 434 3.57 25.10 -17.31
C LEU A 434 3.50 25.58 -15.86
N LEU A 435 2.90 26.74 -15.63
CA LEU A 435 2.62 27.26 -14.29
C LEU A 435 1.23 26.82 -13.85
N MET A 436 1.14 26.17 -12.69
CA MET A 436 -0.11 25.65 -12.14
C MET A 436 -0.39 26.21 -10.74
N SER A 437 -1.65 26.55 -10.45
CA SER A 437 -2.15 26.88 -9.11
C SER A 437 -3.54 26.28 -8.93
N ASP A 438 -3.86 25.81 -7.72
CA ASP A 438 -5.19 25.31 -7.34
C ASP A 438 -5.81 24.25 -8.27
N GLY A 439 -4.96 23.50 -8.97
CA GLY A 439 -5.36 22.42 -9.88
C GLY A 439 -5.66 22.90 -11.31
N GLU A 440 -5.41 24.18 -11.63
CA GLU A 440 -5.56 24.77 -12.95
C GLU A 440 -4.19 25.18 -13.53
N ILE A 441 -4.05 25.12 -14.86
CA ILE A 441 -2.89 25.67 -15.56
C ILE A 441 -3.16 27.16 -15.77
N LEU A 442 -2.40 28.01 -15.09
CA LEU A 442 -2.51 29.47 -15.21
C LEU A 442 -1.92 29.92 -16.54
N HIS A 443 -0.69 29.49 -16.83
CA HIS A 443 0.05 29.90 -18.01
C HIS A 443 0.92 28.76 -18.55
N ALA A 444 1.05 28.71 -19.88
CA ALA A 444 1.91 27.78 -20.62
C ALA A 444 2.70 28.56 -21.66
N ALA A 445 3.99 28.76 -21.42
CA ALA A 445 4.86 29.50 -22.34
C ALA A 445 6.34 29.17 -22.08
N SER A 446 7.23 29.65 -22.97
CA SER A 446 8.68 29.55 -22.72
C SER A 446 9.07 30.31 -21.44
N TYR A 447 10.18 29.90 -20.81
CA TYR A 447 10.68 30.51 -19.58
C TYR A 447 10.77 32.05 -19.66
N HIS A 448 11.34 32.58 -20.75
CA HIS A 448 11.51 34.02 -20.93
C HIS A 448 10.18 34.77 -21.09
N GLN A 449 9.18 34.15 -21.71
CA GLN A 449 7.86 34.74 -21.86
C GLN A 449 7.14 34.79 -20.51
N LEU A 450 7.16 33.70 -19.73
CA LEU A 450 6.57 33.67 -18.39
C LEU A 450 7.21 34.67 -17.44
N LEU A 451 8.55 34.76 -17.48
CA LEU A 451 9.29 35.73 -16.67
C LEU A 451 8.91 37.18 -17.00
N ALA A 452 8.49 37.47 -18.24
CA ALA A 452 8.04 38.79 -18.63
C ALA A 452 6.54 39.03 -18.38
N SER A 453 5.70 37.99 -18.48
CA SER A 453 4.24 38.14 -18.53
C SER A 453 3.49 37.83 -17.23
N SER A 454 4.06 37.01 -16.33
CA SER A 454 3.36 36.54 -15.13
C SER A 454 4.06 36.99 -13.85
N LEU A 455 3.30 37.65 -12.98
CA LEU A 455 3.80 38.13 -11.70
C LEU A 455 4.06 36.96 -10.74
N GLU A 456 3.18 35.94 -10.72
CA GLU A 456 3.37 34.79 -9.83
C GLU A 456 4.65 33.99 -10.15
N PHE A 457 5.00 33.86 -11.43
CA PHE A 457 6.25 33.21 -11.82
C PHE A 457 7.47 34.05 -11.44
N GLN A 458 7.38 35.38 -11.60
CA GLN A 458 8.45 36.28 -11.14
C GLN A 458 8.66 36.15 -9.63
N ASP A 459 7.59 36.07 -8.84
CA ASP A 459 7.68 35.91 -7.39
C ASP A 459 8.34 34.58 -7.01
N ILE A 460 8.03 33.47 -7.69
CA ILE A 460 8.69 32.17 -7.49
C ILE A 460 10.19 32.24 -7.81
N VAL A 461 10.54 32.85 -8.96
CA VAL A 461 11.94 33.02 -9.39
C VAL A 461 12.70 33.96 -8.44
N ASN A 462 12.07 35.03 -7.99
CA ASN A 462 12.67 35.99 -7.06
C ASN A 462 12.85 35.40 -5.67
N ALA A 463 11.85 34.67 -5.14
CA ALA A 463 11.98 33.93 -3.90
C ALA A 463 13.14 32.91 -3.97
N HIS A 464 13.32 32.26 -5.12
CA HIS A 464 14.47 31.38 -5.33
C HIS A 464 15.80 32.14 -5.32
N LYS A 465 15.89 33.30 -5.99
CA LYS A 465 17.09 34.17 -5.97
C LYS A 465 17.41 34.73 -4.57
N GLU A 466 16.39 35.09 -3.80
CA GLU A 466 16.55 35.55 -2.41
C GLU A 466 17.09 34.43 -1.52
N THR A 467 16.62 33.20 -1.74
CA THR A 467 17.14 32.02 -1.03
C THR A 467 18.57 31.67 -1.45
N ALA A 468 18.95 31.97 -2.70
CA ALA A 468 20.32 31.78 -3.18
C ALA A 468 21.32 32.75 -2.54
N GLY A 469 20.91 33.98 -2.16
CA GLY A 469 21.72 34.94 -1.41
C GLY A 469 22.49 35.95 -2.28
N SER A 470 21.90 37.10 -2.60
CA SER A 470 22.59 38.16 -3.34
C SER A 470 23.31 39.15 -2.41
N GLU A 471 24.59 38.90 -2.12
CA GLU A 471 25.55 39.98 -1.83
C GLU A 471 26.83 39.76 -2.66
N ARG A 472 27.07 40.67 -3.62
CA ARG A 472 28.29 40.71 -4.44
C ARG A 472 29.40 41.44 -3.66
N PRO A 473 30.66 41.01 -3.81
CA PRO A 473 31.76 41.94 -4.00
C PRO A 473 32.33 41.83 -5.42
N ALA A 474 32.58 42.98 -6.03
CA ALA A 474 33.13 43.14 -7.37
C ALA A 474 34.65 42.96 -7.42
N GLU A 475 35.12 42.64 -8.63
CA GLU A 475 36.49 42.73 -9.18
C GLU A 475 37.55 41.75 -8.65
N VAL A 476 38.05 40.86 -9.52
CA VAL A 476 39.45 40.84 -9.99
C VAL A 476 39.54 40.12 -11.35
N SER A 477 40.42 40.69 -12.17
CA SER A 477 40.81 40.49 -13.57
C SER A 477 41.06 39.07 -14.11
N SER A 478 40.71 38.97 -15.40
CA SER A 478 41.19 38.08 -16.47
C SER A 478 42.55 37.39 -16.29
N SER A 479 42.61 36.07 -16.54
CA SER A 479 43.72 35.47 -17.31
C SER A 479 43.39 34.09 -17.89
N GLN A 480 43.51 34.03 -19.22
CA GLN A 480 44.02 32.94 -20.07
C GLN A 480 43.45 31.51 -20.00
N LYS A 481 42.77 31.18 -21.10
CA LYS A 481 42.53 29.86 -21.68
C LYS A 481 43.77 28.94 -21.60
N HIS A 482 43.59 27.72 -21.10
CA HIS A 482 44.37 26.56 -21.53
C HIS A 482 43.43 25.35 -21.71
N ALA A 483 43.08 25.11 -22.96
CA ALA A 483 42.55 23.83 -23.43
C ALA A 483 43.75 22.95 -23.79
N THR A 484 44.00 21.91 -23.00
CA THR A 484 44.65 20.63 -23.42
C THR A 484 44.91 19.77 -22.19
N LEU A 485 44.01 18.82 -21.89
CA LEU A 485 44.38 17.50 -21.37
C LEU A 485 43.20 16.52 -21.46
N ALA A 486 42.73 16.24 -22.68
CA ALA A 486 41.75 15.19 -22.94
C ALA A 486 42.26 14.31 -24.08
N LYS A 487 43.37 13.57 -23.85
CA LYS A 487 43.79 12.51 -24.79
C LYS A 487 44.80 11.47 -24.29
N GLU A 488 44.96 11.27 -22.98
CA GLU A 488 45.95 10.30 -22.49
C GLU A 488 45.47 9.46 -21.29
N ILE A 489 44.27 8.90 -21.36
CA ILE A 489 43.88 7.75 -20.52
C ILE A 489 42.98 6.82 -21.35
N ARG A 490 43.54 6.12 -22.35
CA ARG A 490 42.80 5.08 -23.08
C ARG A 490 43.56 3.79 -23.35
N ASN A 491 44.71 3.55 -22.71
CA ASN A 491 45.54 2.38 -23.01
C ASN A 491 46.10 1.64 -21.78
N THR A 492 45.27 1.42 -20.76
CA THR A 492 45.62 0.46 -19.70
C THR A 492 44.40 -0.27 -19.16
N TYR A 493 43.65 -0.91 -20.05
CA TYR A 493 42.72 -1.96 -19.67
C TYR A 493 43.05 -3.21 -20.46
N ASN A 494 43.87 -4.07 -19.84
CA ASN A 494 43.75 -5.51 -19.96
C ASN A 494 44.48 -6.18 -18.81
N GLU A 495 43.82 -7.20 -18.28
CA GLU A 495 44.26 -8.17 -17.26
C GLU A 495 44.31 -7.68 -15.81
N ASN A 496 43.17 -7.85 -15.11
CA ASN A 496 43.13 -8.60 -13.86
C ASN A 496 41.67 -8.97 -13.50
N ASN A 497 41.14 -9.99 -14.16
CA ASN A 497 39.99 -10.74 -13.64
C ASN A 497 40.50 -11.65 -12.51
N SER A 498 40.67 -11.09 -11.31
CA SER A 498 40.80 -11.89 -10.10
C SER A 498 39.41 -12.31 -9.64
N LYS A 499 39.11 -13.60 -9.82
CA LYS A 499 38.00 -14.31 -9.17
C LYS A 499 37.97 -13.96 -7.68
N THR A 500 36.92 -13.27 -7.22
CA THR A 500 36.62 -13.15 -5.79
C THR A 500 35.57 -14.17 -5.40
N SER A 501 36.02 -15.08 -4.54
CA SER A 501 35.26 -16.05 -3.75
C SER A 501 34.03 -15.42 -3.10
N GLY A 502 32.90 -16.14 -3.10
CA GLY A 502 31.63 -15.72 -2.52
C GLY A 502 31.76 -15.35 -1.04
N GLY A 503 31.65 -14.06 -0.74
CA GLY A 503 31.38 -13.57 0.60
C GLY A 503 29.89 -13.34 0.79
N ASP A 504 29.45 -13.31 2.05
CA ASP A 504 28.07 -13.03 2.42
C ASP A 504 27.62 -11.66 1.85
N GLN A 505 26.50 -11.65 1.14
CA GLN A 505 25.89 -10.43 0.59
C GLN A 505 25.23 -9.56 1.68
N LEU A 506 24.75 -8.37 1.31
CA LEU A 506 24.18 -7.41 2.25
C LEU A 506 22.92 -7.94 2.96
N ILE A 507 22.12 -8.77 2.29
CA ILE A 507 20.93 -9.42 2.87
C ILE A 507 21.33 -10.79 3.39
N LYS A 508 21.01 -11.08 4.65
CA LYS A 508 21.14 -12.45 5.15
C LYS A 508 20.02 -13.33 4.61
N GLN A 509 20.40 -14.38 3.89
CA GLN A 509 19.48 -15.47 3.55
C GLN A 509 18.86 -16.02 4.84
N GLU A 510 17.61 -16.46 4.76
CA GLU A 510 16.91 -17.00 5.92
C GLU A 510 17.65 -18.24 6.41
N GLU A 511 18.15 -18.19 7.65
CA GLU A 511 18.83 -19.33 8.27
C GLU A 511 17.82 -20.48 8.46
N ARG A 512 17.98 -21.52 7.64
CA ARG A 512 17.29 -22.80 7.82
C ARG A 512 18.12 -23.64 8.78
N GLU A 513 17.61 -23.91 9.97
CA GLU A 513 18.21 -24.92 10.83
C GLU A 513 18.17 -26.28 10.11
N VAL A 514 19.35 -26.85 9.85
CA VAL A 514 19.52 -28.15 9.21
C VAL A 514 19.63 -29.21 10.31
N GLY A 515 18.66 -30.14 10.36
CA GLY A 515 18.65 -31.24 11.32
C GLY A 515 17.40 -31.30 12.19
N ASP A 516 17.35 -32.31 13.07
CA ASP A 516 16.28 -32.50 14.05
C ASP A 516 16.64 -31.76 15.35
N THR A 517 15.95 -30.65 15.63
CA THR A 517 16.06 -29.93 16.92
C THR A 517 15.49 -30.74 18.09
N GLY A 518 14.86 -31.88 17.78
CA GLY A 518 14.41 -32.87 18.74
C GLY A 518 13.35 -32.29 19.67
N ILE A 519 13.61 -32.35 20.97
CA ILE A 519 12.65 -31.96 22.02
C ILE A 519 12.82 -30.48 22.43
N ARG A 520 13.85 -29.78 21.94
CA ARG A 520 14.20 -28.43 22.39
C ARG A 520 13.08 -27.39 22.18
N PRO A 521 12.41 -27.30 21.02
CA PRO A 521 11.32 -26.33 20.82
C PRO A 521 10.12 -26.57 21.75
N TYR A 522 9.83 -27.84 22.04
CA TYR A 522 8.78 -28.24 22.98
C TYR A 522 9.11 -27.79 24.40
N VAL A 523 10.36 -27.98 24.82
CA VAL A 523 10.86 -27.55 26.14
C VAL A 523 10.82 -26.04 26.27
N GLN A 524 11.20 -25.30 25.22
CA GLN A 524 11.16 -23.84 25.19
C GLN A 524 9.75 -23.30 25.36
N TYR A 525 8.76 -23.89 24.66
CA TYR A 525 7.36 -23.53 24.82
C TYR A 525 6.86 -23.81 26.25
N LEU A 526 7.12 -25.01 26.78
CA LEU A 526 6.61 -25.42 28.09
C LEU A 526 7.34 -24.76 29.27
N SER A 527 8.56 -24.27 29.06
CA SER A 527 9.30 -23.49 30.07
C SER A 527 8.73 -22.10 30.31
N GLN A 528 7.84 -21.61 29.43
CA GLN A 528 7.21 -20.31 29.59
C GLN A 528 6.20 -20.33 30.73
N ASN A 529 6.33 -19.38 31.66
CA ASN A 529 5.37 -19.04 32.71
C ASN A 529 4.50 -20.22 33.24
N LYS A 530 5.13 -21.16 33.97
CA LYS A 530 4.49 -22.36 34.56
C LYS A 530 3.80 -23.32 33.57
N GLY A 531 4.16 -23.29 32.29
CA GLY A 531 3.57 -24.13 31.24
C GLY A 531 3.60 -25.64 31.57
N TYR A 532 4.72 -26.15 32.10
CA TYR A 532 4.81 -27.54 32.59
C TYR A 532 3.72 -27.91 33.60
N LEU A 533 3.38 -27.00 34.52
CA LEU A 533 2.37 -27.25 35.54
C LEU A 533 0.98 -27.37 34.91
N PHE A 534 0.59 -26.43 34.04
CA PHE A 534 -0.72 -26.49 33.38
C PHE A 534 -0.85 -27.71 32.47
N LEU A 535 0.21 -28.08 31.74
CA LEU A 535 0.21 -29.30 30.93
C LEU A 535 0.08 -30.55 31.82
N SER A 536 0.83 -30.63 32.92
CA SER A 536 0.76 -31.79 33.83
C SER A 536 -0.63 -31.96 34.46
N VAL A 537 -1.29 -30.87 34.86
CA VAL A 537 -2.65 -30.92 35.40
C VAL A 537 -3.66 -31.30 34.30
N ALA A 538 -3.52 -30.73 33.10
CA ALA A 538 -4.41 -31.06 31.97
C ALA A 538 -4.30 -32.54 31.56
N THR A 539 -3.08 -33.08 31.52
CA THR A 539 -2.84 -34.49 31.21
C THR A 539 -3.37 -35.43 32.30
N LEU A 540 -3.22 -35.07 33.58
CA LEU A 540 -3.82 -35.83 34.68
C LEU A 540 -5.35 -35.81 34.63
N CYS A 541 -5.97 -34.67 34.36
CA CYS A 541 -7.41 -34.55 34.16
C CYS A 541 -7.88 -35.41 32.98
N HIS A 542 -7.13 -35.44 31.87
CA HIS A 542 -7.43 -36.29 30.73
C HIS A 542 -7.33 -37.79 31.07
N LEU A 543 -6.28 -38.19 31.78
CA LEU A 543 -6.09 -39.58 32.20
C LEU A 543 -7.24 -40.04 33.10
N THR A 544 -7.63 -39.24 34.08
CA THR A 544 -8.77 -39.51 34.98
C THR A 544 -10.08 -39.62 34.21
N PHE A 545 -10.28 -38.77 33.19
CA PHE A 545 -11.44 -38.85 32.30
C PHE A 545 -11.48 -40.20 31.54
N VAL A 546 -10.37 -40.62 30.94
CA VAL A 546 -10.26 -41.89 30.20
C VAL A 546 -10.49 -43.09 31.13
N ILE A 547 -9.92 -43.07 32.34
CA ILE A 547 -10.17 -44.11 33.36
C ILE A 547 -11.66 -44.15 33.72
N GLY A 548 -12.29 -42.99 33.91
CA GLY A 548 -13.73 -42.87 34.17
C GLY A 548 -14.57 -43.49 33.05
N GLN A 549 -14.23 -43.23 31.78
CA GLN A 549 -14.91 -43.82 30.63
C GLN A 549 -14.76 -45.35 30.58
N ILE A 550 -13.57 -45.88 30.84
CA ILE A 550 -13.34 -47.33 30.88
C ILE A 550 -14.16 -47.95 32.02
N LEU A 551 -14.16 -47.34 33.21
CA LEU A 551 -14.91 -47.83 34.36
C LEU A 551 -16.42 -47.82 34.09
N GLN A 552 -16.92 -46.75 33.45
CA GLN A 552 -18.31 -46.60 33.04
C GLN A 552 -18.74 -47.70 32.05
N ASN A 553 -17.92 -47.97 31.03
CA ASN A 553 -18.18 -49.01 30.04
C ASN A 553 -18.04 -50.42 30.64
N THR A 554 -17.10 -50.62 31.58
CA THR A 554 -16.88 -51.91 32.26
C THR A 554 -18.04 -52.23 33.20
N TRP A 555 -18.56 -51.23 33.91
CA TRP A 555 -19.75 -51.36 34.74
C TRP A 555 -20.97 -51.80 33.91
N MET A 556 -21.16 -51.21 32.74
CA MET A 556 -22.23 -51.60 31.80
C MET A 556 -22.04 -53.04 31.31
N ALA A 557 -20.85 -53.38 30.81
CA ALA A 557 -20.56 -54.70 30.26
C ALA A 557 -20.68 -55.85 31.29
N ALA A 558 -20.32 -55.61 32.54
CA ALA A 558 -20.36 -56.63 33.60
C ALA A 558 -21.78 -56.89 34.12
N ASN A 559 -22.66 -55.89 34.12
CA ASN A 559 -23.96 -55.97 34.78
C ASN A 559 -25.17 -56.00 33.84
N VAL A 560 -24.96 -55.92 32.52
CA VAL A 560 -26.07 -55.95 31.54
C VAL A 560 -26.87 -57.25 31.60
N ASP A 561 -26.21 -58.37 31.86
CA ASP A 561 -26.80 -59.72 31.94
C ASP A 561 -27.02 -60.17 33.40
N ASN A 562 -26.76 -59.32 34.40
CA ASN A 562 -26.80 -59.70 35.81
C ASN A 562 -28.22 -59.55 36.41
N PRO A 563 -28.91 -60.63 36.79
CA PRO A 563 -30.29 -60.57 37.30
C PRO A 563 -30.40 -59.90 38.68
N HIS A 564 -29.29 -59.70 39.40
CA HIS A 564 -29.27 -59.10 40.73
C HIS A 564 -29.21 -57.57 40.73
N VAL A 565 -28.96 -56.94 39.57
CA VAL A 565 -28.86 -55.48 39.45
C VAL A 565 -30.10 -54.94 38.74
N THR A 566 -30.82 -54.02 39.39
CA THR A 566 -31.99 -53.40 38.76
C THR A 566 -31.57 -52.43 37.66
N THR A 567 -32.40 -52.28 36.61
CA THR A 567 -32.15 -51.35 35.49
C THR A 567 -31.92 -49.92 36.00
N LEU A 568 -32.64 -49.50 37.05
CA LEU A 568 -32.49 -48.18 37.66
C LEU A 568 -31.11 -48.01 38.30
N GLN A 569 -30.60 -49.01 39.03
CA GLN A 569 -29.26 -48.97 39.63
C GLN A 569 -28.16 -48.95 38.56
N LEU A 570 -28.32 -49.75 37.49
CA LEU A 570 -27.38 -49.78 36.36
C LEU A 570 -27.22 -48.40 35.72
N ILE A 571 -28.35 -47.75 35.38
CA ILE A 571 -28.37 -46.42 34.77
C ILE A 571 -27.84 -45.35 35.74
N THR A 572 -28.22 -45.40 37.02
CA THR A 572 -27.82 -44.39 38.01
C THR A 572 -26.30 -44.38 38.21
N VAL A 573 -25.69 -45.55 38.41
CA VAL A 573 -24.22 -45.65 38.58
C VAL A 573 -23.50 -45.24 37.29
N TYR A 574 -24.02 -45.64 36.12
CA TYR A 574 -23.47 -45.22 34.82
C TYR A 574 -23.50 -43.69 34.64
N LEU A 575 -24.60 -43.03 35.00
CA LEU A 575 -24.73 -41.57 34.92
C LEU A 575 -23.80 -40.85 35.91
N VAL A 576 -23.68 -41.34 37.15
CA VAL A 576 -22.79 -40.73 38.16
C VAL A 576 -21.33 -40.75 37.70
N ILE A 577 -20.85 -41.89 37.19
CA ILE A 577 -19.48 -42.00 36.67
C ILE A 577 -19.29 -41.07 35.46
N GLY A 578 -20.27 -41.03 34.54
CA GLY A 578 -20.25 -40.14 33.38
C GLY A 578 -20.19 -38.66 33.75
N CYS A 579 -21.05 -38.20 34.65
CA CYS A 579 -21.06 -36.81 35.13
C CYS A 579 -19.74 -36.43 35.81
N MET A 580 -19.20 -37.29 36.68
CA MET A 580 -17.92 -37.04 37.36
C MET A 580 -16.75 -36.99 36.37
N SER A 581 -16.72 -37.89 35.39
CA SER A 581 -15.66 -37.88 34.35
C SER A 581 -15.71 -36.59 33.52
N THR A 582 -16.91 -36.09 33.21
CA THR A 582 -17.09 -34.86 32.42
C THR A 582 -16.54 -33.61 33.13
N LEU A 583 -16.57 -33.57 34.47
CA LEU A 583 -15.95 -32.48 35.25
C LEU A 583 -14.43 -32.43 35.03
N PHE A 584 -13.75 -33.58 34.94
CA PHE A 584 -12.33 -33.63 34.63
C PHE A 584 -12.03 -33.19 33.18
N LEU A 585 -12.94 -33.48 32.24
CA LEU A 585 -12.82 -32.98 30.87
C LEU A 585 -12.90 -31.46 30.82
N LEU A 586 -13.78 -30.84 31.62
CA LEU A 586 -13.83 -29.39 31.80
C LEU A 586 -12.55 -28.84 32.46
N GLY A 587 -12.03 -29.52 33.48
CA GLY A 587 -10.75 -29.16 34.09
C GLY A 587 -9.59 -29.14 33.07
N ARG A 588 -9.53 -30.14 32.18
CA ARG A 588 -8.56 -30.20 31.07
C ARG A 588 -8.70 -29.01 30.12
N SER A 589 -9.92 -28.67 29.69
CA SER A 589 -10.12 -27.56 28.74
C SER A 589 -9.71 -26.21 29.33
N LEU A 590 -10.09 -25.94 30.59
CA LEU A 590 -9.70 -24.71 31.30
C LEU A 590 -8.17 -24.62 31.46
N CYS A 591 -7.50 -25.71 31.83
CA CYS A 591 -6.04 -25.72 31.96
C CYS A 591 -5.33 -25.52 30.61
N THR A 592 -5.91 -26.02 29.51
CA THR A 592 -5.36 -25.83 28.15
C THR A 592 -5.40 -24.37 27.73
N VAL A 593 -6.53 -23.69 27.98
CA VAL A 593 -6.67 -22.26 27.69
C VAL A 593 -5.70 -21.45 28.56
N ALA A 594 -5.55 -21.80 29.84
CA ALA A 594 -4.58 -21.16 30.72
C ALA A 594 -3.13 -21.34 30.25
N LEU A 595 -2.76 -22.55 29.78
CA LEU A 595 -1.45 -22.83 29.18
C LEU A 595 -1.16 -21.92 27.97
N GLY A 596 -2.12 -21.83 27.04
CA GLY A 596 -1.97 -21.02 25.83
C GLY A 596 -1.79 -19.53 26.14
N LEU A 597 -2.69 -18.96 26.94
CA LEU A 597 -2.65 -17.54 27.29
C LEU A 597 -1.37 -17.13 28.03
N GLN A 598 -0.91 -17.95 28.99
CA GLN A 598 0.28 -17.62 29.78
C GLN A 598 1.57 -17.76 28.97
N SER A 599 1.65 -18.79 28.12
CA SER A 599 2.81 -19.01 27.25
C SER A 599 2.89 -17.94 26.17
N SER A 600 1.77 -17.64 25.50
CA SER A 600 1.63 -16.57 24.51
C SER A 600 2.10 -15.22 25.06
N LYS A 601 1.55 -14.79 26.22
CA LYS A 601 1.91 -13.50 26.83
C LYS A 601 3.40 -13.40 27.15
N SER A 602 4.01 -14.48 27.63
CA SER A 602 5.44 -14.55 27.93
C SER A 602 6.29 -14.44 26.67
N LEU A 603 5.98 -15.24 25.65
CA LEU A 603 6.70 -15.24 24.37
C LEU A 603 6.57 -13.90 23.65
N PHE A 604 5.35 -13.35 23.58
CA PHE A 604 5.11 -12.04 22.98
C PHE A 604 5.90 -10.93 23.66
N SER A 605 5.90 -10.89 25.00
CA SER A 605 6.65 -9.86 25.74
C SER A 605 8.16 -9.97 25.54
N GLN A 606 8.71 -11.19 25.49
CA GLN A 606 10.15 -11.41 25.25
C GLN A 606 10.54 -11.06 23.81
N LEU A 607 9.75 -11.51 22.83
CA LEU A 607 9.94 -11.19 21.42
C LEU A 607 9.89 -9.68 21.18
N LEU A 608 8.86 -9.01 21.68
CA LEU A 608 8.67 -7.57 21.49
C LEU A 608 9.80 -6.77 22.14
N ASN A 609 10.22 -7.14 23.34
CA ASN A 609 11.36 -6.51 24.01
C ASN A 609 12.66 -6.71 23.21
N SER A 610 12.93 -7.94 22.75
CA SER A 610 14.12 -8.22 21.94
C SER A 610 14.12 -7.47 20.61
N LEU A 611 12.97 -7.33 19.95
CA LEU A 611 12.86 -6.57 18.69
C LEU A 611 13.09 -5.08 18.92
N PHE A 612 12.39 -4.45 19.87
CA PHE A 612 12.60 -3.01 20.15
C PHE A 612 14.01 -2.68 20.63
N ARG A 613 14.68 -3.63 21.28
CA ARG A 613 16.07 -3.49 21.73
C ARG A 613 17.10 -3.91 20.69
N ALA A 614 16.70 -4.36 19.49
CA ALA A 614 17.65 -4.76 18.46
C ALA A 614 18.34 -3.54 17.81
N PRO A 615 19.63 -3.61 17.47
CA PRO A 615 20.36 -2.53 16.81
C PRO A 615 19.87 -2.33 15.36
N MET A 616 20.07 -1.12 14.81
CA MET A 616 19.68 -0.78 13.42
C MET A 616 20.26 -1.75 12.37
N SER A 617 21.47 -2.28 12.59
CA SER A 617 22.09 -3.26 11.71
C SER A 617 21.25 -4.54 11.51
N PHE A 618 20.43 -4.92 12.50
CA PHE A 618 19.50 -6.04 12.37
C PHE A 618 18.38 -5.71 11.37
N TYR A 619 17.82 -4.51 11.44
CA TYR A 619 16.75 -4.04 10.56
C TYR A 619 17.24 -3.79 9.12
N ASP A 620 18.48 -3.31 8.96
CA ASP A 620 19.07 -3.11 7.64
C ASP A 620 19.36 -4.43 6.91
N SER A 621 19.63 -5.51 7.66
CA SER A 621 19.98 -6.83 7.10
C SER A 621 18.81 -7.81 7.01
N THR A 622 17.72 -7.55 7.74
CA THR A 622 16.55 -8.45 7.85
C THR A 622 15.34 -7.81 7.18
N PRO A 623 14.75 -8.44 6.14
CA PRO A 623 13.57 -7.91 5.46
C PRO A 623 12.39 -7.68 6.41
N LEU A 624 11.66 -6.58 6.20
CA LEU A 624 10.52 -6.20 7.06
C LEU A 624 9.42 -7.25 6.99
N GLY A 625 9.14 -7.80 5.80
CA GLY A 625 8.16 -8.88 5.62
C GLY A 625 8.46 -10.12 6.48
N ARG A 626 9.75 -10.41 6.73
CA ARG A 626 10.18 -11.52 7.61
C ARG A 626 9.80 -11.24 9.06
N ILE A 627 10.11 -10.05 9.57
CA ILE A 627 9.76 -9.63 10.94
C ILE A 627 8.24 -9.66 11.14
N LEU A 628 7.48 -9.13 10.17
CA LEU A 628 6.02 -9.10 10.21
C LEU A 628 5.43 -10.52 10.21
N SER A 629 5.95 -11.43 9.39
CA SER A 629 5.49 -12.82 9.35
C SER A 629 5.68 -13.55 10.68
N ARG A 630 6.78 -13.25 11.40
CA ARG A 630 7.07 -13.81 12.73
C ARG A 630 6.09 -13.27 13.78
N VAL A 631 5.91 -11.96 13.85
CA VAL A 631 5.03 -11.30 14.84
C VAL A 631 3.55 -11.56 14.57
N SER A 632 3.16 -11.80 13.31
CA SER A 632 1.77 -12.05 12.93
C SER A 632 1.44 -13.54 12.79
N SER A 633 1.98 -14.22 11.77
CA SER A 633 1.57 -15.59 11.43
C SER A 633 2.10 -16.62 12.42
N ASP A 634 3.39 -16.57 12.75
CA ASP A 634 3.99 -17.56 13.66
C ASP A 634 3.46 -17.38 15.09
N LEU A 635 3.28 -16.14 15.56
CA LEU A 635 2.66 -15.87 16.85
C LEU A 635 1.21 -16.34 16.91
N SER A 636 0.40 -16.11 15.86
CA SER A 636 -0.98 -16.61 15.80
C SER A 636 -1.08 -18.13 15.95
N ILE A 637 -0.14 -18.89 15.36
CA ILE A 637 -0.06 -20.35 15.50
C ILE A 637 0.28 -20.73 16.95
N VAL A 638 1.20 -20.01 17.58
CA VAL A 638 1.60 -20.23 18.98
C VAL A 638 0.45 -19.92 19.96
N ASP A 639 -0.35 -18.91 19.65
CA ASP A 639 -1.47 -18.44 20.47
C ASP A 639 -2.67 -19.38 20.38
N LEU A 640 -3.05 -19.78 19.16
CA LEU A 640 -4.28 -20.51 18.91
C LEU A 640 -4.06 -22.00 18.71
N ASP A 641 -3.07 -22.42 17.93
CA ASP A 641 -2.98 -23.80 17.46
C ASP A 641 -2.13 -24.71 18.34
N VAL A 642 -0.99 -24.22 18.84
CA VAL A 642 -0.05 -25.00 19.66
C VAL A 642 -0.67 -25.56 20.96
N PRO A 643 -1.41 -24.77 21.79
CA PRO A 643 -1.97 -25.27 23.05
C PRO A 643 -2.97 -26.42 22.83
N PHE A 644 -3.85 -26.28 21.84
CA PHE A 644 -4.84 -27.32 21.51
C PHE A 644 -4.16 -28.54 20.87
N SER A 645 -3.19 -28.33 19.99
CA SER A 645 -2.45 -29.42 19.36
C SER A 645 -1.69 -30.26 20.38
N PHE A 646 -1.09 -29.65 21.42
CA PHE A 646 -0.45 -30.37 22.52
C PHE A 646 -1.44 -31.29 23.24
N ILE A 647 -2.60 -30.75 23.66
CA ILE A 647 -3.55 -31.55 24.44
C ILE A 647 -4.28 -32.59 23.58
N PHE A 648 -4.56 -32.31 22.30
CA PHE A 648 -5.14 -33.29 21.39
C PHE A 648 -4.15 -34.39 21.05
N CYS A 649 -2.87 -34.07 20.89
CA CYS A 649 -1.81 -35.06 20.72
C CYS A 649 -1.73 -36.00 21.94
N VAL A 650 -1.61 -35.45 23.15
CA VAL A 650 -1.58 -36.29 24.37
C VAL A 650 -2.90 -37.07 24.53
N GLY A 651 -4.03 -36.42 24.27
CA GLY A 651 -5.35 -36.99 24.45
C GLY A 651 -5.63 -38.15 23.50
N ALA A 652 -5.38 -37.97 22.21
CA ALA A 652 -5.54 -39.00 21.19
C ALA A 652 -4.57 -40.18 21.41
N THR A 653 -3.33 -39.89 21.81
CA THR A 653 -2.33 -40.94 22.14
C THR A 653 -2.74 -41.74 23.37
N THR A 654 -3.23 -41.07 24.42
CA THR A 654 -3.77 -41.73 25.62
C THR A 654 -4.98 -42.59 25.29
N ASN A 655 -5.90 -42.09 24.44
CA ASN A 655 -7.07 -42.84 23.98
C ASN A 655 -6.69 -44.08 23.16
N PHE A 656 -5.71 -43.98 22.26
CA PHE A 656 -5.22 -45.13 21.50
C PHE A 656 -4.67 -46.22 22.43
N TYR A 657 -3.79 -45.86 23.37
CA TYR A 657 -3.24 -46.83 24.34
C TYR A 657 -4.32 -47.40 25.26
N ALA A 658 -5.29 -46.58 25.68
CA ALA A 658 -6.43 -47.04 26.48
C ALA A 658 -7.27 -48.08 25.72
N ASN A 659 -7.61 -47.81 24.45
CA ASN A 659 -8.39 -48.74 23.62
C ASN A 659 -7.63 -50.05 23.39
N LEU A 660 -6.33 -49.96 23.11
CA LEU A 660 -5.48 -51.14 22.96
C LEU A 660 -5.38 -51.94 24.27
N THR A 661 -5.32 -51.27 25.41
CA THR A 661 -5.27 -51.91 26.74
C THR A 661 -6.55 -52.66 27.05
N VAL A 662 -7.72 -52.04 26.80
CA VAL A 662 -9.03 -52.71 26.98
C VAL A 662 -9.11 -53.95 26.09
N LEU A 663 -8.70 -53.84 24.83
CA LEU A 663 -8.70 -54.97 23.89
C LEU A 663 -7.75 -56.10 24.34
N ALA A 664 -6.59 -55.75 24.89
CA ALA A 664 -5.64 -56.71 25.44
C ALA A 664 -6.15 -57.41 26.70
N VAL A 665 -6.90 -56.71 27.56
CA VAL A 665 -7.49 -57.29 28.79
C VAL A 665 -8.61 -58.26 28.44
N VAL A 666 -9.50 -57.91 27.50
CA VAL A 666 -10.61 -58.79 27.11
C VAL A 666 -10.12 -59.94 26.22
N THR A 667 -9.20 -59.68 25.29
CA THR A 667 -8.68 -60.66 24.32
C THR A 667 -7.16 -60.63 24.27
N TRP A 668 -6.50 -61.24 25.28
CA TRP A 668 -5.04 -61.22 25.40
C TRP A 668 -4.30 -61.83 24.20
N GLN A 669 -4.94 -62.74 23.45
CA GLN A 669 -4.40 -63.36 22.23
C GLN A 669 -4.09 -62.33 21.13
N VAL A 670 -4.79 -61.19 21.12
CA VAL A 670 -4.59 -60.10 20.16
C VAL A 670 -3.22 -59.43 20.32
N LEU A 671 -2.55 -59.60 21.49
CA LEU A 671 -1.20 -59.07 21.73
C LEU A 671 -0.15 -59.60 20.73
N PHE A 672 -0.31 -60.84 20.24
CA PHE A 672 0.59 -61.40 19.23
C PHE A 672 0.52 -60.66 17.90
N VAL A 673 -0.63 -60.06 17.57
CA VAL A 673 -0.85 -59.28 16.35
C VAL A 673 -0.54 -57.80 16.58
N SER A 674 -0.89 -57.26 17.75
CA SER A 674 -0.75 -55.83 18.04
C SER A 674 0.68 -55.39 18.32
N VAL A 675 1.53 -56.21 18.95
CA VAL A 675 2.93 -55.83 19.24
C VAL A 675 3.76 -55.61 17.97
N PRO A 676 3.78 -56.52 16.97
CA PRO A 676 4.44 -56.26 15.69
C PRO A 676 3.85 -55.05 14.95
N MET A 677 2.52 -54.87 15.00
CA MET A 677 1.83 -53.74 14.39
C MET A 677 2.33 -52.41 14.95
N VAL A 678 2.42 -52.27 16.28
CA VAL A 678 2.93 -51.06 16.94
C VAL A 678 4.38 -50.77 16.52
N TYR A 679 5.23 -51.79 16.42
CA TYR A 679 6.60 -51.62 15.92
C TYR A 679 6.64 -51.09 14.48
N PHE A 680 5.85 -51.65 13.57
CA PHE A 680 5.77 -51.18 12.18
C PHE A 680 5.16 -49.78 12.07
N ALA A 681 4.13 -49.47 12.87
CA ALA A 681 3.53 -48.14 12.93
C ALA A 681 4.57 -47.09 13.36
N ILE A 682 5.36 -47.35 14.41
CA ILE A 682 6.45 -46.44 14.85
C ILE A 682 7.51 -46.27 13.76
N ARG A 683 7.88 -47.35 13.05
CA ARG A 683 8.87 -47.28 11.96
C ARG A 683 8.39 -46.44 10.78
N LEU A 684 7.15 -46.64 10.34
CA LEU A 684 6.53 -45.86 9.27
C LEU A 684 6.35 -44.40 9.67
N GLN A 685 5.94 -44.16 10.92
CA GLN A 685 5.79 -42.83 11.46
C GLN A 685 7.12 -42.06 11.47
N ARG A 686 8.23 -42.70 11.88
CA ARG A 686 9.58 -42.09 11.83
C ARG A 686 10.01 -41.76 10.40
N TYR A 687 9.72 -42.66 9.44
CA TYR A 687 10.02 -42.43 8.04
C TYR A 687 9.24 -41.22 7.47
N TYR A 688 7.94 -41.16 7.76
CA TYR A 688 7.10 -40.01 7.39
C TYR A 688 7.60 -38.70 8.01
N PHE A 689 7.92 -38.69 9.30
CA PHE A 689 8.34 -37.49 10.02
C PHE A 689 9.59 -36.84 9.42
N ALA A 690 10.55 -37.64 8.96
CA ALA A 690 11.75 -37.11 8.32
C ALA A 690 11.41 -36.30 7.05
N SER A 691 10.50 -36.82 6.22
CA SER A 691 10.09 -36.15 4.97
C SER A 691 9.14 -34.97 5.21
N ALA A 692 8.15 -35.13 6.09
CA ALA A 692 7.13 -34.12 6.36
C ALA A 692 7.72 -32.84 6.99
N LYS A 693 8.69 -32.97 7.90
CA LYS A 693 9.39 -31.83 8.50
C LYS A 693 10.07 -30.96 7.45
N GLU A 694 10.79 -31.58 6.51
CA GLU A 694 11.50 -30.85 5.45
C GLU A 694 10.53 -30.18 4.47
N LEU A 695 9.42 -30.85 4.11
CA LEU A 695 8.36 -30.26 3.29
C LEU A 695 7.71 -29.03 3.94
N MET A 696 7.47 -29.07 5.26
CA MET A 696 6.91 -27.93 5.99
C MET A 696 7.89 -26.77 6.14
N ARG A 697 9.19 -27.05 6.32
CA ARG A 697 10.23 -26.02 6.31
C ARG A 697 10.28 -25.28 4.98
N ILE A 698 10.22 -26.02 3.86
CA ILE A 698 10.15 -25.45 2.51
C ILE A 698 8.89 -24.60 2.35
N ASN A 699 7.71 -25.10 2.74
CA ASN A 699 6.45 -24.37 2.67
C ASN A 699 6.51 -23.02 3.42
N GLY A 700 7.16 -22.99 4.58
CA GLY A 700 7.33 -21.76 5.34
C GLY A 700 8.21 -20.72 4.63
N THR A 701 9.25 -21.15 3.92
CA THR A 701 10.14 -20.26 3.15
C THR A 701 9.55 -19.83 1.81
N THR A 702 8.77 -20.69 1.14
CA THR A 702 8.13 -20.34 -0.15
C THR A 702 6.98 -19.35 0.05
N LYS A 703 6.24 -19.46 1.16
CA LYS A 703 5.17 -18.53 1.50
C LYS A 703 5.64 -17.09 1.68
N SER A 704 6.83 -16.88 2.27
CA SER A 704 7.38 -15.53 2.45
C SER A 704 7.79 -14.89 1.12
N LEU A 705 8.29 -15.67 0.15
CA LEU A 705 8.62 -15.18 -1.19
C LEU A 705 7.37 -14.63 -1.91
N VAL A 706 6.24 -15.33 -1.83
CA VAL A 706 4.95 -14.87 -2.41
C VAL A 706 4.52 -13.54 -1.77
N ALA A 707 4.57 -13.47 -0.43
CA ALA A 707 4.18 -12.26 0.29
C ALA A 707 5.08 -11.05 -0.05
N ASN A 708 6.40 -11.26 -0.12
CA ASN A 708 7.36 -10.22 -0.47
C ASN A 708 7.13 -9.72 -1.90
N HIS A 709 6.97 -10.62 -2.87
CA HIS A 709 6.71 -10.24 -4.26
C HIS A 709 5.42 -9.43 -4.41
N LEU A 710 4.37 -9.81 -3.68
CA LEU A 710 3.11 -9.07 -3.66
C LEU A 710 3.28 -7.67 -3.05
N ALA A 711 3.99 -7.55 -1.93
CA ALA A 711 4.26 -6.27 -1.29
C ALA A 711 5.05 -5.31 -2.20
N GLU A 712 6.09 -5.82 -2.89
CA GLU A 712 6.86 -5.05 -3.87
C GLU A 712 6.02 -4.60 -5.06
N THR A 713 5.15 -5.48 -5.56
CA THR A 713 4.25 -5.20 -6.69
C THR A 713 3.24 -4.12 -6.34
N ILE A 714 2.68 -4.13 -5.12
CA ILE A 714 1.76 -3.09 -4.64
C ILE A 714 2.50 -1.75 -4.52
N ALA A 715 3.70 -1.74 -3.92
CA ALA A 715 4.49 -0.52 -3.78
C ALA A 715 4.92 0.07 -5.14
N GLY A 716 5.17 -0.80 -6.14
CA GLY A 716 5.63 -0.45 -7.47
C GLY A 716 4.54 -0.38 -8.54
N SER A 717 3.26 -0.41 -8.18
CA SER A 717 2.18 -0.64 -9.15
C SER A 717 2.11 0.40 -10.25
N MET A 718 2.45 1.66 -9.93
CA MET A 718 2.49 2.75 -10.91
C MET A 718 3.61 2.55 -11.92
N THR A 719 4.80 2.18 -11.45
CA THR A 719 5.98 1.91 -12.28
C THR A 719 5.74 0.70 -13.19
N ILE A 720 5.19 -0.40 -12.66
CA ILE A 720 4.94 -1.61 -13.44
C ILE A 720 3.97 -1.34 -14.60
N ARG A 721 2.91 -0.55 -14.35
CA ARG A 721 1.95 -0.15 -15.39
C ARG A 721 2.53 0.84 -16.39
N ALA A 722 3.37 1.76 -15.93
CA ALA A 722 4.01 2.73 -16.83
C ALA A 722 4.92 2.05 -17.85
N PHE A 723 5.64 1.00 -17.43
CA PHE A 723 6.52 0.21 -18.30
C PHE A 723 5.80 -0.94 -19.04
N GLU A 724 4.48 -1.11 -18.89
CA GLU A 724 3.69 -2.19 -19.53
C GLU A 724 4.20 -3.62 -19.24
N GLU A 725 4.69 -3.87 -18.03
CA GLU A 725 5.27 -5.15 -17.61
C GLU A 725 4.34 -6.00 -16.72
N GLU A 726 3.02 -5.76 -16.77
CA GLU A 726 2.04 -6.46 -15.92
C GLU A 726 2.05 -7.98 -16.14
N ASP A 727 2.11 -8.42 -17.40
CA ASP A 727 2.06 -9.84 -17.75
C ASP A 727 3.27 -10.61 -17.18
N ARG A 728 4.46 -10.01 -17.20
CA ARG A 728 5.67 -10.63 -16.64
C ARG A 728 5.54 -10.81 -15.13
N PHE A 729 5.09 -9.78 -14.42
CA PHE A 729 4.84 -9.84 -12.98
C PHE A 729 3.74 -10.85 -12.65
N PHE A 730 2.70 -10.93 -13.49
CA PHE A 730 1.63 -11.91 -13.33
C PHE A 730 2.13 -13.35 -13.47
N VAL A 731 2.92 -13.65 -14.51
CA VAL A 731 3.54 -14.98 -14.70
C VAL A 731 4.47 -15.33 -13.54
N LYS A 732 5.34 -14.39 -13.13
CA LYS A 732 6.23 -14.61 -11.97
C LYS A 732 5.45 -14.89 -10.69
N ASN A 733 4.33 -14.22 -10.48
CA ASN A 733 3.46 -14.48 -9.34
C ASN A 733 2.83 -15.88 -9.40
N LEU A 734 2.39 -16.34 -10.58
CA LEU A 734 1.91 -17.71 -10.78
C LEU A 734 3.00 -18.74 -10.48
N ASP A 735 4.23 -18.53 -10.98
CA ASP A 735 5.37 -19.41 -10.72
C ASP A 735 5.66 -19.53 -9.21
N LEU A 736 5.65 -18.41 -8.49
CA LEU A 736 5.84 -18.40 -7.03
C LEU A 736 4.70 -19.10 -6.28
N ILE A 737 3.46 -18.97 -6.76
CA ILE A 737 2.30 -19.69 -6.21
C ILE A 737 2.46 -21.20 -6.43
N ASP A 738 2.88 -21.63 -7.62
CA ASP A 738 3.09 -23.04 -7.95
C ASP A 738 4.22 -23.66 -7.12
N ILE A 739 5.34 -22.93 -6.96
CA ILE A 739 6.46 -23.32 -6.08
C ILE A 739 5.97 -23.47 -4.64
N ASN A 740 5.05 -22.63 -4.17
CA ASN A 740 4.49 -22.73 -2.83
C ASN A 740 3.43 -23.85 -2.70
N ALA A 741 2.65 -24.10 -3.75
CA ALA A 741 1.60 -25.13 -3.76
C ALA A 741 2.18 -26.55 -3.80
N SER A 742 3.30 -26.76 -4.50
CA SER A 742 3.92 -28.09 -4.66
C SER A 742 4.33 -28.75 -3.32
N PRO A 743 5.10 -28.11 -2.41
CA PRO A 743 5.44 -28.67 -1.10
C PRO A 743 4.20 -28.99 -0.26
N PHE A 744 3.17 -28.15 -0.31
CA PHE A 744 1.91 -28.38 0.37
C PHE A 744 1.20 -29.64 -0.16
N PHE A 745 1.11 -29.78 -1.49
CA PHE A 745 0.53 -30.97 -2.12
C PHE A 745 1.31 -32.25 -1.78
N HIS A 746 2.64 -32.21 -1.83
CA HIS A 746 3.48 -33.36 -1.45
C HIS A 746 3.33 -33.72 0.04
N SER A 747 3.18 -32.73 0.92
CA SER A 747 2.88 -32.98 2.33
C SER A 747 1.52 -33.64 2.53
N PHE A 748 0.49 -33.18 1.81
CA PHE A 748 -0.84 -33.80 1.83
C PHE A 748 -0.78 -35.25 1.36
N ALA A 749 -0.16 -35.52 0.21
CA ALA A 749 -0.01 -36.87 -0.33
C ALA A 749 0.77 -37.81 0.61
N ALA A 750 1.83 -37.32 1.26
CA ALA A 750 2.58 -38.09 2.24
C ALA A 750 1.74 -38.45 3.48
N ASN A 751 0.87 -37.54 3.93
CA ASN A 751 -0.04 -37.77 5.05
C ASN A 751 -1.08 -38.85 4.72
N GLU A 752 -1.72 -38.75 3.55
CA GLU A 752 -2.68 -39.75 3.07
C GLU A 752 -2.04 -41.13 2.90
N TRP A 753 -0.83 -41.19 2.37
CA TRP A 753 -0.05 -42.43 2.26
C TRP A 753 0.14 -43.12 3.63
N LEU A 754 0.45 -42.34 4.67
CA LEU A 754 0.65 -42.87 6.02
C LEU A 754 -0.67 -43.36 6.62
N ILE A 755 -1.75 -42.55 6.51
CA ILE A 755 -3.08 -42.87 7.03
C ILE A 755 -3.57 -44.20 6.46
N GLN A 756 -3.50 -44.39 5.14
CA GLN A 756 -3.93 -45.61 4.48
C GLN A 756 -3.23 -46.86 5.04
N ARG A 757 -1.92 -46.80 5.32
CA ARG A 757 -1.16 -47.93 5.88
C ARG A 757 -1.54 -48.20 7.34
N LEU A 758 -1.75 -47.17 8.15
CA LEU A 758 -2.16 -47.31 9.55
C LEU A 758 -3.57 -47.88 9.70
N GLU A 759 -4.49 -47.49 8.81
CA GLU A 759 -5.84 -48.04 8.76
C GLU A 759 -5.83 -49.53 8.42
N THR A 760 -4.99 -49.94 7.44
CA THR A 760 -4.85 -51.37 7.11
C THR A 760 -4.38 -52.20 8.30
N PHE A 761 -3.43 -51.68 9.10
CA PHE A 761 -2.98 -52.35 10.32
C PHE A 761 -4.07 -52.44 11.39
N SER A 762 -4.83 -51.37 11.57
CA SER A 762 -5.93 -51.35 12.54
C SER A 762 -7.04 -52.32 12.15
N ALA A 763 -7.35 -52.44 10.85
CA ALA A 763 -8.31 -53.42 10.33
C ALA A 763 -7.85 -54.87 10.53
N ILE A 764 -6.54 -55.15 10.41
CA ILE A 764 -5.97 -56.48 10.70
C ILE A 764 -6.13 -56.83 12.18
N VAL A 765 -5.92 -55.87 13.09
CA VAL A 765 -6.06 -56.09 14.54
C VAL A 765 -7.52 -56.37 14.90
N LEU A 766 -8.45 -55.60 14.33
CA LEU A 766 -9.88 -55.80 14.54
C LEU A 766 -10.36 -57.15 13.99
N SER A 767 -9.97 -57.52 12.76
CA SER A 767 -10.38 -58.79 12.15
C SER A 767 -9.80 -59.99 12.90
N SER A 768 -8.55 -59.90 13.36
CA SER A 768 -7.91 -60.93 14.18
C SER A 768 -8.58 -61.06 15.55
N SER A 769 -8.96 -59.95 16.18
CA SER A 769 -9.69 -59.93 17.46
C SER A 769 -11.07 -60.56 17.33
N ALA A 770 -11.84 -60.18 16.31
CA ALA A 770 -13.15 -60.78 16.02
C ALA A 770 -13.03 -62.28 15.72
N LEU A 771 -12.03 -62.72 14.95
CA LEU A 771 -11.76 -64.13 14.68
C LEU A 771 -11.44 -64.89 15.97
N CYS A 772 -10.60 -64.33 16.85
CA CYS A 772 -10.26 -64.96 18.14
C CYS A 772 -11.51 -65.12 19.04
N MET A 773 -12.40 -64.13 19.07
CA MET A 773 -13.65 -64.22 19.84
C MET A 773 -14.57 -65.32 19.32
N VAL A 774 -14.64 -65.52 18.00
CA VAL A 774 -15.48 -66.57 17.37
C VAL A 774 -14.89 -67.97 17.54
N LEU A 775 -13.56 -68.11 17.55
CA LEU A 775 -12.89 -69.41 17.68
C LEU A 775 -12.92 -69.99 19.11
N LEU A 776 -13.20 -69.17 20.12
CA LEU A 776 -13.27 -69.61 21.52
C LEU A 776 -14.61 -70.30 21.83
N PRO A 777 -14.64 -71.26 22.78
CA PRO A 777 -15.87 -71.98 23.12
C PRO A 777 -17.01 -71.03 23.54
N PRO A 778 -18.27 -71.32 23.14
CA PRO A 778 -19.41 -70.52 23.55
C PRO A 778 -19.54 -70.49 25.07
N GLY A 779 -19.68 -69.29 25.65
CA GLY A 779 -19.73 -69.06 27.10
C GLY A 779 -18.41 -68.62 27.74
N THR A 780 -17.32 -68.48 26.98
CA THR A 780 -16.03 -67.98 27.49
C THR A 780 -16.09 -66.49 27.91
N PHE A 781 -16.90 -65.67 27.24
CA PHE A 781 -17.10 -64.25 27.53
C PHE A 781 -18.59 -63.92 27.71
N SER A 782 -18.92 -62.96 28.58
CA SER A 782 -20.28 -62.42 28.67
C SER A 782 -20.61 -61.59 27.42
N SER A 783 -21.90 -61.47 27.10
CA SER A 783 -22.35 -60.74 25.90
C SER A 783 -21.93 -59.26 25.95
N GLY A 784 -21.94 -58.66 27.14
CA GLY A 784 -21.49 -57.29 27.39
C GLY A 784 -19.99 -57.05 27.12
N PHE A 785 -19.11 -57.98 27.50
CA PHE A 785 -17.66 -57.85 27.23
C PHE A 785 -17.32 -58.02 25.74
N ILE A 786 -18.07 -58.86 25.01
CA ILE A 786 -17.95 -58.98 23.55
C ILE A 786 -18.33 -57.65 22.89
N GLY A 787 -19.46 -57.05 23.29
CA GLY A 787 -19.90 -55.74 22.79
C GLY A 787 -18.89 -54.62 23.07
N MET A 788 -18.29 -54.60 24.26
CA MET A 788 -17.22 -53.67 24.60
C MET A 788 -15.99 -53.86 23.71
N ALA A 789 -15.48 -55.08 23.57
CA ALA A 789 -14.26 -55.33 22.82
C ALA A 789 -14.40 -55.00 21.33
N LEU A 790 -15.56 -55.27 20.73
CA LEU A 790 -15.87 -54.84 19.36
C LEU A 790 -15.96 -53.31 19.23
N SER A 791 -16.59 -52.63 20.19
CA SER A 791 -16.73 -51.16 20.18
C SER A 791 -15.37 -50.45 20.29
N TYR A 792 -14.52 -50.91 21.22
CA TYR A 792 -13.17 -50.39 21.40
C TYR A 792 -12.23 -50.80 20.25
N GLY A 793 -12.41 -52.00 19.68
CA GLY A 793 -11.69 -52.45 18.49
C GLY A 793 -12.00 -51.62 17.25
N LEU A 794 -13.27 -51.24 17.03
CA LEU A 794 -13.67 -50.33 15.95
C LEU A 794 -13.08 -48.93 16.14
N SER A 795 -13.11 -48.42 17.37
CA SER A 795 -12.57 -47.10 17.72
C SER A 795 -11.02 -47.02 17.66
N LEU A 796 -10.33 -48.17 17.70
CA LEU A 796 -8.87 -48.25 17.64
C LEU A 796 -8.32 -47.64 16.36
N ASN A 797 -8.96 -47.89 15.21
CA ASN A 797 -8.57 -47.32 13.92
C ASN A 797 -8.59 -45.79 13.96
N MET A 798 -9.74 -45.21 14.31
CA MET A 798 -9.91 -43.76 14.41
C MET A 798 -8.91 -43.17 15.41
N SER A 799 -8.75 -43.79 16.58
CA SER A 799 -7.84 -43.29 17.63
C SER A 799 -6.37 -43.31 17.21
N LEU A 800 -5.92 -44.32 16.45
CA LEU A 800 -4.56 -44.40 15.91
C LEU A 800 -4.31 -43.31 14.88
N VAL A 801 -5.23 -43.15 13.92
CA VAL A 801 -5.13 -42.12 12.87
C VAL A 801 -5.10 -40.73 13.49
N PHE A 802 -6.04 -40.43 14.40
CA PHE A 802 -6.07 -39.15 15.11
C PHE A 802 -4.82 -38.93 15.98
N SER A 803 -4.28 -39.96 16.63
CA SER A 803 -3.04 -39.83 17.42
C SER A 803 -1.87 -39.41 16.54
N ILE A 804 -1.69 -40.10 15.41
CA ILE A 804 -0.58 -39.83 14.51
C ILE A 804 -0.74 -38.48 13.80
N GLN A 805 -1.94 -38.16 13.30
CA GLN A 805 -2.21 -36.85 12.71
C GLN A 805 -1.95 -35.71 13.69
N ASN A 806 -2.44 -35.79 14.93
CA ASN A 806 -2.21 -34.74 15.94
C ASN A 806 -0.73 -34.61 16.34
N GLN A 807 0.02 -35.72 16.40
CA GLN A 807 1.47 -35.67 16.61
C GLN A 807 2.18 -34.97 15.44
N CYS A 808 1.72 -35.19 14.20
CA CYS A 808 2.25 -34.54 13.02
C CYS A 808 1.93 -33.05 12.99
N THR A 809 0.68 -32.68 13.25
CA THR A 809 0.22 -31.29 13.35
C THR A 809 0.99 -30.54 14.43
N LEU A 810 1.18 -31.15 15.60
CA LEU A 810 1.96 -30.55 16.68
C LEU A 810 3.44 -30.35 16.28
N ALA A 811 4.04 -31.35 15.61
CA ALA A 811 5.42 -31.23 15.11
C ALA A 811 5.57 -30.14 14.03
N ASN A 812 4.51 -29.83 13.29
CA ASN A 812 4.52 -28.74 12.32
C ASN A 812 4.40 -27.38 13.02
N TYR A 813 3.46 -27.22 13.94
CA TYR A 813 3.23 -25.95 14.62
C TYR A 813 4.34 -25.56 15.59
N ILE A 814 5.06 -26.53 16.18
CA ILE A 814 6.18 -26.22 17.07
C ILE A 814 7.35 -25.53 16.34
N ILE A 815 7.45 -25.66 15.01
CA ILE A 815 8.46 -24.98 14.21
C ILE A 815 8.28 -23.45 14.29
N SER A 816 7.04 -22.96 14.43
CA SER A 816 6.80 -21.53 14.67
C SER A 816 7.41 -21.06 15.99
N VAL A 817 7.43 -21.89 17.04
CA VAL A 817 8.12 -21.57 18.31
C VAL A 817 9.64 -21.50 18.10
N GLU A 818 10.22 -22.44 17.37
CA GLU A 818 11.66 -22.44 17.02
C GLU A 818 12.05 -21.15 16.28
N ARG A 819 11.23 -20.75 15.30
CA ARG A 819 11.39 -19.51 14.52
C ARG A 819 11.26 -18.24 15.35
N LEU A 820 10.30 -18.18 16.28
CA LEU A 820 10.17 -17.06 17.20
C LEU A 820 11.38 -16.97 18.12
N ASN A 821 11.89 -18.11 18.58
CA ASN A 821 13.05 -18.17 19.48
C ASN A 821 14.32 -17.57 18.86
N GLN A 822 14.48 -17.61 17.53
CA GLN A 822 15.57 -16.92 16.84
C GLN A 822 15.53 -15.40 17.08
N TYR A 823 14.34 -14.82 17.23
CA TYR A 823 14.15 -13.37 17.39
C TYR A 823 13.94 -12.94 18.86
N MET A 824 13.82 -13.89 19.79
CA MET A 824 13.74 -13.63 21.23
C MET A 824 15.10 -13.33 21.87
N HIS A 825 16.19 -13.63 21.16
CA HIS A 825 17.56 -13.54 21.68
C HIS A 825 18.49 -12.78 20.73
N ILE A 826 17.95 -11.77 20.04
CA ILE A 826 18.76 -10.87 19.21
C ILE A 826 19.70 -10.09 20.16
N PRO A 827 20.96 -9.84 19.77
CA PRO A 827 21.86 -8.98 20.54
C PRO A 827 21.18 -7.64 20.82
N SER A 828 20.97 -7.32 22.10
CA SER A 828 20.40 -6.05 22.51
C SER A 828 21.39 -4.92 22.28
N GLU A 829 20.87 -3.75 21.93
CA GLU A 829 21.55 -2.47 22.03
C GLU A 829 21.98 -2.19 23.49
N ALA A 830 22.87 -1.22 23.68
CA ALA A 830 23.35 -0.81 25.01
C ALA A 830 22.18 -0.44 25.96
N PRO A 831 22.35 -0.56 27.29
CA PRO A 831 21.29 -0.26 28.25
C PRO A 831 20.68 1.14 28.08
N GLU A 832 19.36 1.26 28.30
CA GLU A 832 18.68 2.56 28.27
C GLU A 832 19.21 3.51 29.35
N VAL A 833 19.48 2.97 30.54
CA VAL A 833 19.95 3.71 31.70
C VAL A 833 21.11 2.94 32.32
N ILE A 834 22.18 3.66 32.67
CA ILE A 834 23.33 3.13 33.41
C ILE A 834 23.41 3.93 34.71
N GLU A 835 22.91 3.35 35.82
CA GLU A 835 22.77 4.06 37.10
C GLU A 835 24.11 4.62 37.63
N GLU A 836 25.22 3.93 37.36
CA GLU A 836 26.56 4.33 37.80
C GLU A 836 27.07 5.59 37.08
N ASN A 837 26.59 5.87 35.86
CA ASN A 837 27.10 6.92 34.96
C ASN A 837 26.00 7.87 34.47
N ARG A 838 24.97 8.14 35.27
CA ARG A 838 23.94 9.12 34.88
C ARG A 838 24.51 10.53 34.79
N PRO A 839 24.19 11.30 33.73
CA PRO A 839 24.63 12.68 33.64
C PRO A 839 23.84 13.57 34.61
N PRO A 840 24.37 14.76 34.96
CA PRO A 840 23.63 15.76 35.73
C PRO A 840 22.27 16.12 35.10
N VAL A 841 21.27 16.47 35.91
CA VAL A 841 19.90 16.75 35.44
C VAL A 841 19.82 17.89 34.41
N ASN A 842 20.77 18.84 34.48
CA ASN A 842 20.89 20.00 33.60
C ASN A 842 21.82 19.76 32.41
N TRP A 843 22.37 18.55 32.24
CA TRP A 843 23.23 18.24 31.10
C TRP A 843 22.40 18.02 29.82
N PRO A 844 22.89 18.47 28.66
CA PRO A 844 24.09 19.31 28.45
C PRO A 844 23.81 20.79 28.74
N THR A 845 24.77 21.48 29.37
CA THR A 845 24.65 22.89 29.77
C THR A 845 25.16 23.85 28.69
N LEU A 846 26.33 23.55 28.12
CA LEU A 846 26.97 24.37 27.08
C LEU A 846 26.64 23.84 25.69
N GLY A 847 26.52 22.51 25.55
CA GLY A 847 26.30 21.86 24.25
C GLY A 847 27.58 21.76 23.42
N LYS A 848 28.75 21.68 24.06
CA LYS A 848 30.05 21.50 23.41
C LYS A 848 30.23 20.02 23.02
N VAL A 849 30.60 19.74 21.78
CA VAL A 849 30.83 18.37 21.26
C VAL A 849 32.26 18.23 20.77
N GLU A 850 33.06 17.36 21.41
CA GLU A 850 34.44 17.07 21.00
C GLU A 850 34.53 15.66 20.43
N ILE A 851 35.00 15.55 19.19
CA ILE A 851 35.18 14.29 18.47
C ILE A 851 36.69 14.00 18.41
N GLN A 852 37.12 12.84 18.89
CA GLN A 852 38.53 12.44 18.99
C GLN A 852 38.77 11.12 18.25
N ASP A 853 39.54 11.17 17.16
CA ASP A 853 39.95 10.03 16.32
C ASP A 853 38.82 9.02 16.01
N LEU A 854 37.64 9.52 15.66
CA LEU A 854 36.44 8.71 15.50
C LEU A 854 36.55 7.75 14.31
N GLN A 855 36.40 6.46 14.58
CA GLN A 855 36.46 5.38 13.59
C GLN A 855 35.22 4.50 13.66
N ILE A 856 34.53 4.33 12.53
CA ILE A 856 33.22 3.65 12.47
C ILE A 856 33.18 2.65 11.32
N ARG A 857 32.59 1.48 11.58
CA ARG A 857 32.16 0.50 10.58
C ARG A 857 30.80 -0.07 10.99
N TYR A 858 29.96 -0.42 10.02
CA TYR A 858 28.65 -1.03 10.27
C TYR A 858 28.71 -2.53 10.56
N ARG A 859 29.72 -3.23 10.01
CA ARG A 859 29.96 -4.66 10.25
C ARG A 859 31.43 -4.90 10.62
N PRO A 860 31.73 -5.89 11.47
CA PRO A 860 33.11 -6.23 11.82
C PRO A 860 33.98 -6.50 10.59
N ASP A 861 33.40 -7.18 9.60
CA ASP A 861 34.05 -7.66 8.37
C ASP A 861 34.07 -6.61 7.23
N ALA A 862 33.42 -5.46 7.44
CA ALA A 862 33.33 -4.38 6.46
C ALA A 862 34.45 -3.33 6.65
N PRO A 863 34.82 -2.59 5.58
CA PRO A 863 35.79 -1.50 5.69
C PRO A 863 35.28 -0.36 6.58
N LEU A 864 36.23 0.43 7.11
CA LEU A 864 35.93 1.64 7.87
C LEU A 864 35.27 2.69 6.97
N VAL A 865 34.10 3.17 7.40
CA VAL A 865 33.36 4.27 6.77
C VAL A 865 33.91 5.60 7.25
N LEU A 866 34.11 5.79 8.55
CA LEU A 866 34.82 6.95 9.10
C LEU A 866 36.23 6.54 9.53
N ARG A 867 37.23 7.34 9.14
CA ARG A 867 38.66 7.00 9.22
C ARG A 867 39.44 8.00 10.07
N GLY A 868 39.04 8.19 11.33
CA GLY A 868 39.77 9.00 12.31
C GLY A 868 39.42 10.49 12.26
N ILE A 869 38.13 10.83 12.37
CA ILE A 869 37.67 12.23 12.39
C ILE A 869 37.97 12.85 13.76
N SER A 870 38.59 14.04 13.77
CA SER A 870 38.84 14.81 15.00
C SER A 870 38.48 16.28 14.82
N CYS A 871 37.51 16.78 15.59
CA CYS A 871 37.08 18.18 15.57
C CYS A 871 36.31 18.55 16.84
N THR A 872 36.20 19.85 17.12
CA THR A 872 35.48 20.38 18.29
C THR A 872 34.40 21.35 17.85
N PHE A 873 33.15 21.09 18.24
CA PHE A 873 32.02 21.99 18.07
C PHE A 873 31.81 22.76 19.38
N GLU A 874 32.00 24.07 19.34
CA GLU A 874 31.78 24.93 20.51
C GLU A 874 30.28 25.11 20.80
N GLY A 875 29.93 25.36 22.06
CA GLY A 875 28.56 25.56 22.49
C GLY A 875 27.91 26.78 21.84
N GLY A 876 26.68 26.63 21.31
CA GLY A 876 25.94 27.70 20.65
C GLY A 876 26.39 28.00 19.21
N HIS A 877 27.38 27.27 18.68
CA HIS A 877 27.75 27.38 17.28
C HIS A 877 26.74 26.68 16.36
N LYS A 878 26.65 27.17 15.13
CA LYS A 878 25.91 26.54 14.04
C LYS A 878 26.92 25.90 13.11
N ILE A 879 26.93 24.56 13.06
CA ILE A 879 27.92 23.78 12.33
C ILE A 879 27.24 23.22 11.08
N GLY A 880 27.73 23.58 9.91
CA GLY A 880 27.31 23.00 8.64
C GLY A 880 28.23 21.85 8.24
N ILE A 881 27.68 20.69 7.91
CA ILE A 881 28.42 19.51 7.47
C ILE A 881 28.15 19.32 5.98
N VAL A 882 29.21 19.38 5.17
CA VAL A 882 29.14 19.26 3.71
C VAL A 882 30.01 18.11 3.22
N GLY A 883 29.62 17.54 2.08
CA GLY A 883 30.35 16.44 1.45
C GLY A 883 29.48 15.75 0.41
N ARG A 884 30.12 15.07 -0.53
CA ARG A 884 29.42 14.30 -1.57
C ARG A 884 28.54 13.20 -0.96
N THR A 885 27.55 12.75 -1.71
CA THR A 885 26.74 11.59 -1.32
C THR A 885 27.66 10.38 -1.11
N GLY A 886 27.48 9.66 0.01
CA GLY A 886 28.35 8.54 0.38
C GLY A 886 29.64 8.91 1.13
N SER A 887 29.90 10.18 1.45
CA SER A 887 31.13 10.59 2.16
C SER A 887 31.17 10.25 3.67
N GLY A 888 30.06 9.80 4.26
CA GLY A 888 29.95 9.43 5.67
C GLY A 888 29.20 10.43 6.57
N LYS A 889 28.47 11.40 6.01
CA LYS A 889 27.71 12.43 6.76
C LYS A 889 26.67 11.82 7.72
N THR A 890 25.77 10.99 7.20
CA THR A 890 24.72 10.30 7.98
C THR A 890 25.34 9.34 8.99
N THR A 891 26.47 8.71 8.68
CA THR A 891 27.22 7.85 9.62
C THR A 891 27.73 8.64 10.82
N LEU A 892 28.17 9.89 10.63
CA LEU A 892 28.57 10.77 11.72
C LEU A 892 27.38 11.15 12.63
N ILE A 893 26.21 11.42 12.05
CA ILE A 893 24.97 11.62 12.83
C ILE A 893 24.61 10.35 13.61
N GLY A 894 24.66 9.19 12.96
CA GLY A 894 24.41 7.89 13.60
C GLY A 894 25.31 7.64 14.80
N ALA A 895 26.57 8.09 14.74
CA ALA A 895 27.52 8.03 15.85
C ALA A 895 27.11 8.93 17.03
N LEU A 896 26.66 10.16 16.75
CA LEU A 896 26.23 11.12 17.78
C LEU A 896 25.05 10.59 18.60
N PHE A 897 24.12 9.88 17.96
CA PHE A 897 22.98 9.23 18.63
C PHE A 897 23.27 7.80 19.12
N ARG A 898 24.52 7.34 18.98
CA ARG A 898 24.96 5.96 19.26
C ARG A 898 24.07 4.89 18.63
N LEU A 899 23.61 5.13 17.40
CA LEU A 899 22.94 4.12 16.56
C LEU A 899 23.96 3.11 16.00
N VAL A 900 25.21 3.56 15.85
CA VAL A 900 26.37 2.72 15.53
C VAL A 900 27.47 3.06 16.53
N GLU A 901 27.97 2.05 17.23
CA GLU A 901 29.04 2.25 18.22
C GLU A 901 30.40 2.44 17.52
N PRO A 902 31.26 3.34 18.05
CA PRO A 902 32.59 3.56 17.51
C PRO A 902 33.51 2.34 17.76
N VAL A 903 34.31 1.98 16.75
CA VAL A 903 35.36 0.94 16.90
C VAL A 903 36.62 1.52 17.54
N GLY A 904 36.89 2.79 17.27
CA GLY A 904 38.02 3.54 17.79
C GLY A 904 37.67 5.02 17.93
N GLY A 905 38.42 5.73 18.78
CA GLY A 905 38.11 7.10 19.15
C GLY A 905 36.96 7.21 20.15
N LYS A 906 36.53 8.44 20.42
CA LYS A 906 35.42 8.75 21.33
C LYS A 906 34.78 10.10 21.02
N ILE A 907 33.56 10.30 21.50
CA ILE A 907 32.79 11.54 21.40
C ILE A 907 32.50 12.02 22.82
N LEU A 908 32.92 13.24 23.15
CA LEU A 908 32.71 13.87 24.45
C LEU A 908 31.69 15.00 24.29
N VAL A 909 30.68 15.05 25.15
CA VAL A 909 29.71 16.15 25.20
C VAL A 909 29.73 16.80 26.57
N ASP A 910 30.07 18.09 26.59
CA ASP A 910 30.41 18.86 27.80
C ASP A 910 31.44 18.14 28.70
N GLY A 911 32.42 17.47 28.07
CA GLY A 911 33.49 16.73 28.74
C GLY A 911 33.13 15.31 29.20
N ILE A 912 31.89 14.86 29.00
CA ILE A 912 31.42 13.51 29.35
C ILE A 912 31.46 12.62 28.11
N ASP A 913 32.06 11.44 28.22
CA ASP A 913 32.07 10.45 27.14
C ASP A 913 30.69 9.82 26.96
N ILE A 914 30.08 10.02 25.79
CA ILE A 914 28.72 9.54 25.52
C ILE A 914 28.63 8.02 25.47
N SER A 915 29.75 7.30 25.24
CA SER A 915 29.79 5.83 25.24
C SER A 915 29.51 5.23 26.62
N MET A 916 29.76 6.00 27.68
CA MET A 916 29.54 5.57 29.08
C MET A 916 28.12 5.84 29.59
N LEU A 917 27.33 6.64 28.86
CA LEU A 917 25.97 7.03 29.24
C LEU A 917 24.93 5.97 28.85
N GLY A 918 23.77 5.97 29.52
CA GLY A 918 22.59 5.24 29.05
C GLY A 918 21.99 5.89 27.79
N LEU A 919 21.47 5.07 26.87
CA LEU A 919 20.93 5.57 25.59
C LEU A 919 19.71 6.48 25.74
N HIS A 920 18.85 6.23 26.73
CA HIS A 920 17.68 7.07 26.99
C HIS A 920 18.10 8.44 27.53
N ASP A 921 19.07 8.47 28.44
CA ASP A 921 19.59 9.73 29.01
C ASP A 921 20.28 10.58 27.95
N LEU A 922 20.93 9.97 26.95
CA LEU A 922 21.51 10.66 25.80
C LEU A 922 20.43 11.16 24.82
N ARG A 923 19.62 10.24 24.27
CA ARG A 923 18.67 10.52 23.17
C ARG A 923 17.51 11.41 23.57
N SER A 924 17.12 11.44 24.84
CA SER A 924 16.08 12.34 25.36
C SER A 924 16.53 13.81 25.39
N ARG A 925 17.85 14.08 25.45
CA ARG A 925 18.42 15.43 25.54
C ARG A 925 18.80 16.05 24.20
N PHE A 926 18.81 15.24 23.14
CA PHE A 926 19.17 15.66 21.79
C PHE A 926 17.90 15.82 20.94
N GLY A 927 17.87 16.86 20.11
CA GLY A 927 16.83 17.08 19.11
C GLY A 927 17.30 16.59 17.76
N ILE A 928 16.42 15.96 16.98
CA ILE A 928 16.69 15.59 15.59
C ILE A 928 15.51 15.98 14.71
N ILE A 929 15.82 16.52 13.54
CA ILE A 929 14.90 16.63 12.41
C ILE A 929 15.43 15.68 11.33
N PRO A 930 14.76 14.53 11.09
CA PRO A 930 15.25 13.51 10.17
C PRO A 930 15.07 13.92 8.70
N GLN A 931 15.76 13.19 7.83
CA GLN A 931 15.63 13.30 6.38
C GLN A 931 14.21 12.94 5.90
N ASP A 932 13.69 11.80 6.35
CA ASP A 932 12.34 11.35 6.03
C ASP A 932 11.40 11.61 7.22
N PRO A 933 10.43 12.54 7.13
CA PRO A 933 9.53 12.87 8.23
C PRO A 933 8.42 11.81 8.36
N THR A 934 8.62 10.86 9.26
CA THR A 934 7.62 9.81 9.55
C THR A 934 6.60 10.27 10.59
N LEU A 935 5.32 10.18 10.23
CA LEU A 935 4.19 10.36 11.15
C LEU A 935 3.49 9.01 11.38
N PHE A 936 3.12 8.76 12.63
CA PHE A 936 2.43 7.54 13.04
C PHE A 936 0.91 7.73 12.92
N ASN A 937 0.20 6.62 12.67
CA ASN A 937 -1.26 6.61 12.71
C ASN A 937 -1.73 6.97 14.14
N GLY A 938 -2.60 7.97 14.25
CA GLY A 938 -3.06 8.52 15.53
C GLY A 938 -3.58 9.94 15.38
N THR A 939 -3.50 10.76 16.42
CA THR A 939 -3.90 12.17 16.36
C THR A 939 -2.70 13.09 16.07
N VAL A 940 -2.98 14.33 15.67
CA VAL A 940 -1.97 15.41 15.61
C VAL A 940 -1.27 15.56 16.96
N ARG A 941 -2.02 15.52 18.06
CA ARG A 941 -1.48 15.53 19.43
C ARG A 941 -0.51 14.38 19.67
N TYR A 942 -0.93 13.15 19.39
CA TYR A 942 -0.12 11.94 19.60
C TYR A 942 1.20 12.00 18.84
N ASN A 943 1.18 12.55 17.63
CA ASN A 943 2.39 12.71 16.83
C ASN A 943 3.36 13.77 17.36
N LEU A 944 2.88 14.83 18.02
CA LEU A 944 3.73 15.88 18.60
C LEU A 944 4.24 15.51 20.00
N ASP A 945 3.36 14.97 20.84
CA ASP A 945 3.62 14.61 22.23
C ASP A 945 3.01 13.23 22.55
N PRO A 946 3.69 12.13 22.19
CA PRO A 946 3.20 10.77 22.43
C PRO A 946 3.16 10.41 23.92
N LEU A 947 3.92 11.11 24.77
CA LEU A 947 4.00 10.88 26.21
C LEU A 947 3.02 11.75 27.01
N SER A 948 2.29 12.66 26.35
CA SER A 948 1.36 13.60 27.00
C SER A 948 2.00 14.39 28.15
N GLN A 949 3.25 14.82 27.96
CA GLN A 949 4.01 15.63 28.92
C GLN A 949 3.70 17.12 28.85
N HIS A 950 3.18 17.59 27.71
CA HIS A 950 2.95 18.99 27.40
C HIS A 950 1.46 19.34 27.43
N THR A 951 1.18 20.61 27.77
CA THR A 951 -0.18 21.14 27.75
C THR A 951 -0.60 21.55 26.35
N ASP A 952 -1.90 21.57 26.07
CA ASP A 952 -2.46 21.99 24.78
C ASP A 952 -2.03 23.40 24.41
N GLN A 953 -1.88 24.28 25.40
CA GLN A 953 -1.42 25.64 25.19
C GLN A 953 0.01 25.68 24.66
N GLU A 954 0.92 24.86 25.20
CA GLU A 954 2.30 24.72 24.69
C GLU A 954 2.31 24.14 23.27
N ILE A 955 1.47 23.14 23.01
CA ILE A 955 1.36 22.53 21.68
C ILE A 955 0.85 23.56 20.66
N TRP A 956 -0.17 24.35 20.99
CA TRP A 956 -0.67 25.43 20.11
C TRP A 956 0.32 26.57 19.92
N GLU A 957 1.13 26.89 20.93
CA GLU A 957 2.20 27.87 20.80
C GLU A 957 3.25 27.38 19.79
N VAL A 958 3.69 26.13 19.91
CA VAL A 958 4.65 25.51 18.99
C VAL A 958 4.09 25.39 17.57
N LEU A 959 2.84 24.96 17.42
CA LEU A 959 2.16 24.93 16.11
C LEU A 959 2.05 26.33 15.49
N GLY A 960 1.87 27.37 16.30
CA GLY A 960 1.91 28.76 15.86
C GLY A 960 3.28 29.15 15.30
N LYS A 961 4.36 28.81 16.02
CA LYS A 961 5.75 29.05 15.58
C LYS A 961 6.11 28.29 14.30
N CYS A 962 5.51 27.13 14.07
CA CYS A 962 5.70 26.34 12.85
C CYS A 962 4.75 26.73 11.71
N GLN A 963 3.89 27.75 11.89
CA GLN A 963 2.84 28.15 10.93
C GLN A 963 1.85 27.02 10.56
N LEU A 964 1.73 25.99 11.41
CA LEU A 964 0.77 24.90 11.24
C LEU A 964 -0.55 25.15 11.98
N ARG A 965 -0.62 26.22 12.78
CA ARG A 965 -1.79 26.51 13.62
C ARG A 965 -3.08 26.63 12.83
N GLU A 966 -3.08 27.42 11.76
CA GLU A 966 -4.28 27.66 10.94
C GLU A 966 -4.75 26.37 10.26
N VAL A 967 -3.82 25.62 9.64
CA VAL A 967 -4.09 24.34 8.97
C VAL A 967 -4.71 23.31 9.93
N VAL A 968 -4.25 23.27 11.19
CA VAL A 968 -4.82 22.36 12.20
C VAL A 968 -6.16 22.89 12.71
N GLN A 969 -6.36 24.20 12.83
CA GLN A 969 -7.63 24.81 13.25
C GLN A 969 -8.75 24.67 12.23
N GLU A 970 -8.42 24.64 10.93
CA GLU A 970 -9.39 24.42 9.85
C GLU A 970 -9.95 22.99 9.84
N LYS A 971 -9.26 22.02 10.46
CA LYS A 971 -9.76 20.66 10.60
C LYS A 971 -10.79 20.59 11.73
N GLU A 972 -11.90 19.90 11.50
CA GLU A 972 -13.05 19.83 12.42
C GLU A 972 -12.70 19.41 13.86
N GLU A 973 -11.65 18.59 14.02
CA GLU A 973 -11.22 18.03 15.32
C GLU A 973 -9.93 18.68 15.88
N GLY A 974 -9.36 19.70 15.24
CA GLY A 974 -8.18 20.41 15.75
C GLY A 974 -6.98 19.48 16.06
N LEU A 975 -6.50 19.48 17.30
CA LEU A 975 -5.39 18.62 17.77
C LEU A 975 -5.74 17.12 17.78
N ASP A 976 -7.03 16.78 17.86
CA ASP A 976 -7.51 15.41 17.84
C ASP A 976 -7.75 14.89 16.42
N SER A 977 -7.50 15.74 15.41
CA SER A 977 -7.59 15.32 14.00
C SER A 977 -6.68 14.14 13.69
N LEU A 978 -7.23 13.19 12.93
CA LEU A 978 -6.56 11.96 12.56
C LEU A 978 -5.42 12.20 11.56
N VAL A 979 -4.26 11.65 11.88
CA VAL A 979 -3.10 11.47 11.01
C VAL A 979 -3.14 10.04 10.50
N VAL A 980 -3.25 9.88 9.18
CA VAL A 980 -3.32 8.57 8.51
C VAL A 980 -1.90 7.98 8.39
N GLU A 981 -1.78 6.68 8.10
CA GLU A 981 -0.50 5.98 7.92
C GLU A 981 0.50 6.78 7.06
N ASP A 982 1.75 6.85 7.56
CA ASP A 982 2.87 7.65 7.07
C ASP A 982 2.57 9.15 6.85
N GLY A 983 1.51 9.67 7.46
CA GLY A 983 1.08 11.06 7.28
C GLY A 983 0.60 11.35 5.87
N SER A 984 0.11 10.35 5.12
CA SER A 984 -0.35 10.46 3.73
C SER A 984 -1.38 11.58 3.48
N ASN A 985 -2.10 12.02 4.52
CA ASN A 985 -3.03 13.14 4.50
C ASN A 985 -2.40 14.54 4.70
N TRP A 986 -1.07 14.61 4.81
CA TRP A 986 -0.29 15.85 4.95
C TRP A 986 0.77 15.95 3.84
N SER A 987 1.07 17.17 3.40
CA SER A 987 2.14 17.41 2.43
C SER A 987 3.53 17.16 3.04
N MET A 988 4.53 16.91 2.20
CA MET A 988 5.90 16.67 2.66
C MET A 988 6.44 17.83 3.53
N GLY A 989 6.24 19.07 3.08
CA GLY A 989 6.61 20.27 3.85
C GLY A 989 5.90 20.35 5.21
N GLN A 990 4.60 20.03 5.26
CA GLN A 990 3.86 19.98 6.52
C GLN A 990 4.41 18.91 7.46
N ARG A 991 4.72 17.70 6.96
CA ARG A 991 5.34 16.62 7.76
C ARG A 991 6.67 17.07 8.35
N GLN A 992 7.49 17.82 7.60
CA GLN A 992 8.73 18.37 8.15
C GLN A 992 8.46 19.39 9.27
N LEU A 993 7.46 20.26 9.10
CA LEU A 993 7.06 21.22 10.13
C LEU A 993 6.54 20.51 11.40
N PHE A 994 5.92 19.33 11.28
CA PHE A 994 5.62 18.48 12.44
C PHE A 994 6.90 18.02 13.17
N CYS A 995 7.93 17.60 12.43
CA CYS A 995 9.23 17.24 13.00
C CYS A 995 9.92 18.44 13.68
N LEU A 996 9.81 19.64 13.11
CA LEU A 996 10.25 20.89 13.75
C LEU A 996 9.48 21.15 15.04
N GLY A 997 8.15 20.93 15.05
CA GLY A 997 7.33 21.02 16.24
C GLY A 997 7.77 20.07 17.36
N ARG A 998 8.09 18.81 17.02
CA ARG A 998 8.66 17.83 17.96
C ARG A 998 9.98 18.32 18.57
N ALA A 999 10.86 18.90 17.75
CA ALA A 999 12.14 19.42 18.21
C ALA A 999 11.97 20.64 19.14
N LEU A 1000 11.03 21.54 18.84
CA LEU A 1000 10.72 22.72 19.65
C LEU A 1000 10.13 22.37 21.02
N LEU A 1001 9.26 21.35 21.08
CA LEU A 1001 8.69 20.88 22.36
C LEU A 1001 9.78 20.31 23.29
N ARG A 1002 10.76 19.59 22.73
CA ARG A 1002 11.87 19.00 23.51
C ARG A 1002 12.86 20.01 24.09
N ARG A 1003 13.00 21.20 23.47
CA ARG A 1003 13.92 22.27 23.91
C ARG A 1003 15.36 21.79 24.16
N SER A 1004 15.88 20.95 23.26
CA SER A 1004 17.23 20.38 23.35
C SER A 1004 18.32 21.42 23.09
N LYS A 1005 19.42 21.35 23.85
CA LYS A 1005 20.60 22.23 23.66
C LYS A 1005 21.45 21.87 22.44
N ILE A 1006 21.35 20.64 21.97
CA ILE A 1006 21.97 20.16 20.74
C ILE A 1006 20.83 19.74 19.80
N LEU A 1007 20.80 20.35 18.62
CA LEU A 1007 19.84 20.05 17.55
C LEU A 1007 20.59 19.56 16.32
N VAL A 1008 20.15 18.42 15.76
CA VAL A 1008 20.71 17.85 14.53
C VAL A 1008 19.66 17.94 13.42
N LEU A 1009 20.05 18.51 12.29
CA LEU A 1009 19.23 18.60 11.07
C LEU A 1009 19.86 17.69 10.02
N ASP A 1010 19.18 16.61 9.65
CA ASP A 1010 19.65 15.67 8.63
C ASP A 1010 18.88 15.89 7.33
N GLU A 1011 19.44 16.67 6.40
CA GLU A 1011 18.87 16.96 5.08
C GLU A 1011 17.41 17.48 5.12
N ALA A 1012 17.05 18.17 6.20
CA ALA A 1012 15.68 18.60 6.51
C ALA A 1012 15.04 19.53 5.46
N THR A 1013 15.77 19.99 4.45
CA THR A 1013 15.34 20.95 3.42
C THR A 1013 15.35 20.37 2.00
N ALA A 1014 15.73 19.10 1.82
CA ALA A 1014 15.96 18.52 0.48
C ALA A 1014 14.68 18.47 -0.38
N SER A 1015 13.55 18.09 0.23
CA SER A 1015 12.26 17.81 -0.44
C SER A 1015 11.15 18.81 -0.09
N ILE A 1016 11.53 20.06 0.16
CA ILE A 1016 10.62 21.11 0.62
C ILE A 1016 10.69 22.31 -0.32
N ASP A 1017 9.53 22.93 -0.55
CA ASP A 1017 9.38 24.17 -1.28
C ASP A 1017 10.14 25.31 -0.60
N ASN A 1018 10.62 26.28 -1.39
CA ASN A 1018 11.45 27.37 -0.86
C ASN A 1018 10.71 28.20 0.20
N THR A 1019 9.39 28.36 0.08
CA THR A 1019 8.57 29.08 1.07
C THR A 1019 8.58 28.39 2.43
N THR A 1020 8.34 27.08 2.48
CA THR A 1020 8.40 26.31 3.72
C THR A 1020 9.83 26.18 4.26
N ASP A 1021 10.84 26.09 3.40
CA ASP A 1021 12.26 26.12 3.80
C ASP A 1021 12.60 27.44 4.51
N LEU A 1022 12.18 28.58 3.96
CA LEU A 1022 12.36 29.90 4.60
C LEU A 1022 11.70 29.97 5.98
N ILE A 1023 10.49 29.42 6.15
CA ILE A 1023 9.80 29.35 7.44
C ILE A 1023 10.62 28.52 8.42
N LEU A 1024 11.06 27.33 8.01
CA LEU A 1024 11.86 26.42 8.83
C LEU A 1024 13.18 27.07 9.26
N GLN A 1025 13.93 27.65 8.33
CA GLN A 1025 15.19 28.35 8.61
C GLN A 1025 14.99 29.53 9.55
N ARG A 1026 13.95 30.33 9.33
CA ARG A 1026 13.61 31.48 10.19
C ARG A 1026 13.33 31.02 11.60
N THR A 1027 12.47 30.02 11.79
CA THR A 1027 12.12 29.49 13.10
C THR A 1027 13.33 28.88 13.79
N ILE A 1028 14.21 28.19 13.05
CA ILE A 1028 15.45 27.66 13.60
C ILE A 1028 16.38 28.77 14.10
N ARG A 1029 16.52 29.85 13.32
CA ARG A 1029 17.34 31.00 13.71
C ARG A 1029 16.81 31.70 14.96
N THR A 1030 15.49 31.82 15.12
CA THR A 1030 14.88 32.54 16.24
C THR A 1030 14.79 31.69 17.50
N GLU A 1031 14.36 30.44 17.40
CA GLU A 1031 14.07 29.60 18.58
C GLU A 1031 15.30 28.83 19.08
N PHE A 1032 16.28 28.54 18.22
CA PHE A 1032 17.51 27.82 18.58
C PHE A 1032 18.77 28.70 18.55
N ALA A 1033 18.62 30.01 18.84
CA ALA A 1033 19.75 30.94 18.85
C ALA A 1033 20.85 30.56 19.86
N ASP A 1034 20.46 30.10 21.06
CA ASP A 1034 21.37 29.72 22.16
C ASP A 1034 21.71 28.22 22.18
N CYS A 1035 21.45 27.50 21.09
CA CYS A 1035 21.64 26.05 20.98
C CYS A 1035 22.72 25.72 19.96
N THR A 1036 23.43 24.62 20.17
CA THR A 1036 24.36 24.08 19.17
C THR A 1036 23.55 23.39 18.09
N VAL A 1037 23.64 23.87 16.85
CA VAL A 1037 22.90 23.31 15.72
C VAL A 1037 23.87 22.65 14.74
N ILE A 1038 23.71 21.35 14.51
CA ILE A 1038 24.51 20.57 13.57
C ILE A 1038 23.64 20.30 12.34
N THR A 1039 24.02 20.85 11.20
CA THR A 1039 23.21 20.81 9.97
C THR A 1039 23.94 20.03 8.89
N VAL A 1040 23.43 18.87 8.51
CA VAL A 1040 23.80 18.20 7.26
C VAL A 1040 22.87 18.71 6.18
N ALA A 1041 23.40 19.41 5.18
CA ALA A 1041 22.61 19.93 4.09
C ALA A 1041 23.35 19.82 2.76
N HIS A 1042 22.57 19.56 1.70
CA HIS A 1042 23.01 19.61 0.31
C HIS A 1042 22.80 21.00 -0.32
N ARG A 1043 21.94 21.84 0.29
CA ARG A 1043 21.72 23.24 -0.11
C ARG A 1043 22.80 24.13 0.50
N ILE A 1044 23.69 24.64 -0.35
CA ILE A 1044 24.78 25.55 0.05
C ILE A 1044 24.29 26.78 0.83
N PRO A 1045 23.18 27.45 0.45
CA PRO A 1045 22.71 28.64 1.18
C PRO A 1045 22.45 28.37 2.66
N THR A 1046 21.89 27.21 3.01
CA THR A 1046 21.66 26.82 4.42
C THR A 1046 22.97 26.72 5.21
N VAL A 1047 24.06 26.28 4.56
CA VAL A 1047 25.37 26.09 5.18
C VAL A 1047 26.16 27.41 5.26
N MET A 1048 25.91 28.35 4.35
CA MET A 1048 26.59 29.65 4.32
C MET A 1048 26.34 30.47 5.59
N ASP A 1049 25.17 30.33 6.20
CA ASP A 1049 24.80 31.04 7.44
C ASP A 1049 25.31 30.34 8.71
N CYS A 1050 26.05 29.24 8.58
CA CYS A 1050 26.65 28.54 9.71
C CYS A 1050 27.88 29.29 10.23
N THR A 1051 28.16 29.19 11.53
CA THR A 1051 29.36 29.78 12.12
C THR A 1051 30.62 29.03 11.70
N MET A 1052 30.52 27.70 11.54
CA MET A 1052 31.61 26.82 11.13
C MET A 1052 31.13 25.81 10.10
N VAL A 1053 31.98 25.43 9.16
CA VAL A 1053 31.68 24.41 8.16
C VAL A 1053 32.71 23.28 8.25
N LEU A 1054 32.20 22.05 8.35
CA LEU A 1054 32.96 20.80 8.34
C LEU A 1054 32.79 20.11 6.99
N ALA A 1055 33.87 19.94 6.23
CA ALA A 1055 33.81 19.20 4.98
C ALA A 1055 34.41 17.79 5.12
N ILE A 1056 33.62 16.78 4.71
CA ILE A 1056 33.98 15.36 4.79
C ILE A 1056 34.06 14.76 3.38
N SER A 1057 35.16 14.07 3.09
CA SER A 1057 35.36 13.28 1.86
C SER A 1057 35.92 11.90 2.21
N ASP A 1058 35.36 10.85 1.62
CA ASP A 1058 35.83 9.46 1.75
C ASP A 1058 36.08 9.02 3.21
N GLY A 1059 35.20 9.47 4.13
CA GLY A 1059 35.30 9.14 5.54
C GLY A 1059 36.33 9.93 6.35
N LYS A 1060 36.98 10.94 5.75
CA LYS A 1060 38.00 11.77 6.40
C LYS A 1060 37.55 13.24 6.48
N LEU A 1061 37.98 13.90 7.55
CA LEU A 1061 37.85 15.34 7.70
C LEU A 1061 38.86 16.02 6.77
N VAL A 1062 38.39 16.88 5.88
CA VAL A 1062 39.22 17.61 4.91
C VAL A 1062 39.51 19.02 5.40
N GLU A 1063 38.50 19.70 5.93
CA GLU A 1063 38.59 21.09 6.39
C GLU A 1063 37.51 21.37 7.45
N TYR A 1064 37.83 22.28 8.37
CA TYR A 1064 36.92 22.76 9.41
C TYR A 1064 37.29 24.21 9.76
N ASP A 1065 36.51 25.18 9.28
CA ASP A 1065 36.74 26.61 9.53
C ASP A 1065 35.46 27.43 9.24
N GLU A 1066 35.51 28.75 9.42
CA GLU A 1066 34.44 29.68 9.06
C GLU A 1066 34.18 29.68 7.54
N PRO A 1067 32.91 29.74 7.09
CA PRO A 1067 32.55 29.66 5.67
C PRO A 1067 33.32 30.66 4.79
N MET A 1068 33.44 31.92 5.23
CA MET A 1068 34.12 32.98 4.49
C MET A 1068 35.62 32.72 4.31
N LYS A 1069 36.28 32.10 5.29
CA LYS A 1069 37.71 31.74 5.19
C LYS A 1069 37.91 30.58 4.21
N LEU A 1070 36.99 29.60 4.24
CA LEU A 1070 37.02 28.47 3.31
C LEU A 1070 36.77 28.91 1.86
N MET A 1071 35.85 29.85 1.63
CA MET A 1071 35.59 30.40 0.29
C MET A 1071 36.79 31.15 -0.30
N ASN A 1072 37.52 31.91 0.53
CA ASN A 1072 38.69 32.66 0.08
C ASN A 1072 39.90 31.77 -0.24
N ARG A 1073 39.85 30.48 0.10
CA ARG A 1073 40.92 29.53 -0.15
C ARG A 1073 40.63 28.73 -1.42
N ASP A 1074 41.39 28.98 -2.49
CA ASP A 1074 41.18 28.33 -3.80
C ASP A 1074 41.29 26.80 -3.80
N SER A 1075 41.98 26.22 -2.81
CA SER A 1075 42.12 24.76 -2.65
C SER A 1075 41.00 24.11 -1.81
N SER A 1076 40.07 24.88 -1.23
CA SER A 1076 39.02 24.39 -0.33
C SER A 1076 37.99 23.52 -1.07
N LEU A 1077 37.50 22.47 -0.41
CA LEU A 1077 36.42 21.63 -0.95
C LEU A 1077 35.09 22.41 -0.94
N PHE A 1078 34.79 23.10 0.14
CA PHE A 1078 33.65 23.99 0.29
C PHE A 1078 33.70 25.13 -0.72
N GLY A 1079 34.86 25.78 -0.89
CA GLY A 1079 35.04 26.82 -1.91
C GLY A 1079 34.73 26.32 -3.33
N LYS A 1080 35.08 25.06 -3.65
CA LYS A 1080 34.70 24.42 -4.93
C LYS A 1080 33.21 24.14 -5.02
N LEU A 1081 32.60 23.55 -3.99
CA LEU A 1081 31.16 23.28 -3.94
C LEU A 1081 30.32 24.57 -4.07
N VAL A 1082 30.77 25.65 -3.44
CA VAL A 1082 30.15 26.99 -3.53
C VAL A 1082 30.32 27.54 -4.95
N LYS A 1083 31.54 27.56 -5.51
CA LYS A 1083 31.78 28.01 -6.89
C LYS A 1083 30.95 27.20 -7.90
N GLU A 1084 30.82 25.90 -7.71
CA GLU A 1084 29.98 25.02 -8.54
C GLU A 1084 28.50 25.39 -8.45
N TYR A 1085 27.96 25.57 -7.24
CA TYR A 1085 26.58 25.99 -7.02
C TYR A 1085 26.27 27.33 -7.70
N TRP A 1086 27.17 28.32 -7.56
CA TRP A 1086 27.00 29.65 -8.14
C TRP A 1086 27.26 29.71 -9.66
N CYS A 1087 28.16 28.87 -10.19
CA CYS A 1087 28.38 28.77 -11.62
C CYS A 1087 27.11 28.33 -12.35
N CYS A 1088 26.33 27.39 -11.78
CA CYS A 1088 25.03 26.99 -12.35
C CYS A 1088 24.06 28.17 -12.47
N VAL A 1089 24.02 29.06 -11.48
CA VAL A 1089 23.20 30.29 -11.49
C VAL A 1089 23.68 31.30 -12.55
N GLN A 1090 24.99 31.33 -12.86
CA GLN A 1090 25.55 32.29 -13.82
C GLN A 1090 25.49 31.82 -15.27
N THR A 1091 25.64 30.52 -15.56
CA THR A 1091 25.55 29.99 -16.94
C THR A 1091 24.17 30.19 -17.57
N SER A 1092 23.10 30.29 -16.78
CA SER A 1092 21.75 30.64 -17.25
C SER A 1092 21.58 32.13 -17.59
N SER A 1093 22.51 32.99 -17.16
CA SER A 1093 22.49 34.44 -17.45
C SER A 1093 23.44 34.88 -18.57
N HIS A 1094 24.40 34.04 -18.96
CA HIS A 1094 25.44 34.37 -19.95
C HIS A 1094 25.21 33.77 -21.36
N SER A 1095 24.05 33.17 -21.65
CA SER A 1095 23.63 32.86 -23.03
C SER A 1095 23.07 34.07 -23.80
N GLU A 1096 23.34 35.28 -23.32
CA GLU A 1096 23.14 36.51 -24.08
C GLU A 1096 24.46 36.88 -24.81
N SER A 1097 24.34 37.19 -26.10
CA SER A 1097 25.34 37.76 -27.01
C SER A 1097 26.08 36.85 -28.01
N GLU A 1098 25.37 36.03 -28.79
CA GLU A 1098 25.77 35.78 -30.19
C GLU A 1098 24.52 35.56 -31.08
N PRO A 1099 24.25 36.41 -32.09
CA PRO A 1099 23.16 36.15 -33.03
C PRO A 1099 23.56 35.00 -33.94
N ARG A 1100 22.85 33.87 -33.85
CA ARG A 1100 22.92 32.81 -34.88
C ARG A 1100 22.49 33.41 -36.22
N SER A 1101 23.47 33.64 -37.08
CA SER A 1101 23.26 34.04 -38.47
C SER A 1101 22.43 32.98 -39.20
N SER A 1102 21.42 33.46 -39.91
CA SER A 1102 20.54 32.70 -40.78
C SER A 1102 21.30 32.06 -41.94
N GLU A 1103 21.72 30.81 -41.78
CA GLU A 1103 22.04 29.95 -42.93
C GLU A 1103 20.77 29.25 -43.44
N THR A 1104 20.56 29.47 -44.72
CA THR A 1104 19.41 29.06 -45.52
C THR A 1104 19.45 27.54 -45.72
N TYR A 1105 18.48 26.82 -45.17
CA TYR A 1105 18.26 25.41 -45.49
C TYR A 1105 17.84 25.30 -46.97
N ARG A 1106 18.76 24.83 -47.83
CA ARG A 1106 18.42 24.24 -49.14
C ARG A 1106 17.94 22.81 -48.91
N PRO A 1107 16.79 22.39 -49.45
CA PRO A 1107 16.41 20.98 -49.43
C PRO A 1107 17.26 20.22 -50.46
N SER A 1108 18.03 19.23 -50.00
CA SER A 1108 18.68 18.27 -50.89
C SER A 1108 17.64 17.26 -51.39
N LEU A 1109 17.35 17.35 -52.69
CA LEU A 1109 16.72 16.29 -53.46
C LEU A 1109 17.63 15.04 -53.44
N ALA A 1110 17.13 13.94 -52.87
CA ALA A 1110 17.59 12.59 -53.23
C ALA A 1110 16.53 11.54 -52.85
N PHE A 1111 15.38 11.57 -53.53
CA PHE A 1111 14.48 10.43 -53.61
C PHE A 1111 14.41 10.03 -55.09
N GLN A 1112 15.29 9.11 -55.51
CA GLN A 1112 15.05 8.16 -56.60
C GLN A 1112 16.25 7.23 -56.79
N ASN A 1113 15.94 5.94 -56.94
CA ASN A 1113 16.77 4.81 -57.38
C ASN A 1113 17.55 4.04 -56.31
N ARG A 1114 16.90 3.00 -55.77
CA ARG A 1114 17.38 1.61 -55.98
C ARG A 1114 16.29 0.59 -55.67
N VAL A 1115 15.71 0.06 -56.75
CA VAL A 1115 15.14 -1.28 -56.83
C VAL A 1115 16.24 -2.19 -57.40
N GLN A 1116 16.24 -3.47 -56.99
CA GLN A 1116 17.07 -4.61 -57.43
C GLN A 1116 18.34 -4.91 -56.61
N ALA A 1117 18.17 -5.66 -55.51
CA ALA A 1117 18.60 -7.06 -55.35
C ALA A 1117 18.01 -7.63 -54.06
#